data_AF-A0A374HXA7-F1
#
_entry.id   AF-A0A374HXA7-F1
#
_cell.length_a   1.000
_cell.length_b   1.000
_cell.length_c   1.000
_cell.angle_alpha   90.00
_cell.angle_beta   90.00
_cell.angle_gamma   90.00
#
_symmetry.space_group_name_H-M   'P 1'
#
loop_
_entity.id
_entity.type
_entity.pdbx_description
1 polymer ?
#
loop_
_entity_poly.entity_id
_entity_poly.type
_entity_poly.pdbx_seq_one_letter_code
_entity_poly.pdbx_strand_id
1 'polypeptide(L)'
;MENISRIKEKCVGCKSCEQSCPKHCISMVENKEGFWYPSVDEKSCIECKVCLKKCPVENTEFHRNEPHKVWAWRNKNDVDIMRSASGGAADSAAKTILQMGGVVYGAAYDEQLAVSHIEVTDEAEREKLQSSKYVQSDPKDSYTKVKQRLSEGKTVLFTGTPCQIAGLYAFLGGNPENLYTVDLICHGVPSPKFFKKYLEYQNKQMAGRVIYFNFRSKDKRGWGTQYLLKTKTKTKTKTLSLDRYGKHFMDGDCYRESCYQCAYANTSRVGDLTVGDFWGSAKNHPNFYSPKGVSSVFVNTEKGQKLFEMMRVLAEVEEATLEEGMVKQGNLIKPSMRPNERNTFYEKIDEDNFMGDLKVGIQPKERLKAVIPAGAVRLLKKWGGGVTEENYKVSVIVPVYNVAPFLEKCVESILSQTWDFIEIILVDDGSTDNSGLICDQMKQKDDRVKVLHKSNGGVSAARNSGMEIASGGFICFVDGDDYVMPDYVEYMLEQLIKNDADIALTTQMFGNFDEKQVKNDEITTWNGEDAVEAILCYRVPIGCYCKLFRADFLEDVRFIPEIFIGEGFNFNVAVFQKADKVVVGKRKTYYYRRDNPTSAMTKFSIKKCECGLWALDVIKQNLKIHSKRIDAAWTYANWRTHSDFYDMCVLARVEKEYPEMYKKCLKVTRKDALSALYVPTSKQNKLRAVIMWVCPVAISFAMRVRKLKYHVNVSNR
;
A
#
# COMPACT_ATOMS: atom_id res chain seq x y z
N MET A 1 28.57 8.35 -43.34
CA MET A 1 27.38 8.72 -44.16
C MET A 1 26.37 9.49 -43.32
N GLU A 2 25.69 10.45 -43.92
CA GLU A 2 24.66 11.25 -43.25
C GLU A 2 23.28 10.58 -43.38
N ASN A 3 23.08 9.48 -42.64
CA ASN A 3 21.86 8.69 -42.66
C ASN A 3 21.41 8.30 -41.24
N ILE A 4 20.34 7.50 -41.13
CA ILE A 4 19.70 7.12 -39.87
C ILE A 4 20.63 6.38 -38.89
N SER A 5 21.72 5.76 -39.36
CA SER A 5 22.69 5.07 -38.49
C SER A 5 23.31 6.01 -37.44
N ARG A 6 23.29 7.33 -37.67
CA ARG A 6 23.79 8.33 -36.70
C ARG A 6 22.95 8.44 -35.42
N ILE A 7 21.67 8.04 -35.46
CA ILE A 7 20.73 8.21 -34.35
C ILE A 7 21.09 7.29 -33.17
N LYS A 8 21.65 6.10 -33.45
CA LYS A 8 22.12 5.13 -32.44
C LYS A 8 21.06 4.91 -31.34
N GLU A 9 21.48 4.95 -30.07
CA GLU A 9 20.67 4.71 -28.87
C GLU A 9 19.49 5.68 -28.69
N LYS A 10 19.54 6.86 -29.33
CA LYS A 10 18.44 7.84 -29.30
C LYS A 10 17.22 7.40 -30.12
N CYS A 11 17.36 6.38 -30.97
CA CYS A 11 16.26 5.89 -31.81
C CYS A 11 15.03 5.58 -30.96
N VAL A 12 13.81 5.81 -31.44
CA VAL A 12 12.60 5.48 -30.66
C VAL A 12 11.89 4.21 -31.18
N GLY A 13 12.47 3.57 -32.20
CA GLY A 13 11.95 2.33 -32.78
C GLY A 13 10.62 2.47 -33.54
N CYS A 14 10.28 3.67 -34.03
CA CYS A 14 9.01 3.95 -34.70
C CYS A 14 8.90 3.48 -36.16
N LYS A 15 9.99 2.97 -36.76
CA LYS A 15 10.05 2.51 -38.17
C LYS A 15 9.75 3.55 -39.26
N SER A 16 9.60 4.84 -38.92
CA SER A 16 9.38 5.90 -39.91
C SER A 16 10.47 5.94 -40.99
N CYS A 17 11.74 5.77 -40.60
CA CYS A 17 12.88 5.76 -41.53
C CYS A 17 12.86 4.60 -42.52
N GLU A 18 12.51 3.39 -42.07
CA GLU A 18 12.36 2.19 -42.90
C GLU A 18 11.24 2.39 -43.92
N GLN A 19 10.05 2.80 -43.46
CA GLN A 19 8.88 3.00 -44.32
C GLN A 19 9.04 4.20 -45.27
N SER A 20 9.88 5.18 -44.95
CA SER A 20 10.15 6.34 -45.81
C SER A 20 11.25 6.12 -46.84
N CYS A 21 12.00 5.01 -46.76
CA CYS A 21 13.18 4.82 -47.59
C CYS A 21 12.81 4.54 -49.06
N PRO A 22 13.15 5.43 -50.02
CA PRO A 22 12.78 5.24 -51.43
C PRO A 22 13.52 4.09 -52.12
N LYS A 23 14.62 3.61 -51.53
CA LYS A 23 15.41 2.47 -52.03
C LYS A 23 15.19 1.19 -51.24
N HIS A 24 14.33 1.22 -50.22
CA HIS A 24 14.09 0.09 -49.32
C HIS A 24 15.38 -0.53 -48.75
N CYS A 25 16.43 0.29 -48.57
CA CYS A 25 17.75 -0.13 -48.10
C CYS A 25 17.92 0.00 -46.58
N ILE A 26 16.83 0.26 -45.85
CA ILE A 26 16.81 0.37 -44.39
C ILE A 26 15.95 -0.78 -43.87
N SER A 27 16.48 -1.56 -42.93
CA SER A 27 15.75 -2.62 -42.23
C SER A 27 15.86 -2.44 -40.72
N MET A 28 14.83 -2.85 -39.98
CA MET A 28 14.83 -2.80 -38.52
C MET A 28 15.34 -4.11 -37.94
N VAL A 29 16.56 -4.09 -37.39
CA VAL A 29 17.26 -5.28 -36.87
C VAL A 29 17.26 -5.27 -35.35
N GLU A 30 17.05 -6.43 -34.76
CA GLU A 30 17.09 -6.65 -33.31
C GLU A 30 18.54 -6.57 -32.81
N ASN A 31 18.81 -5.76 -31.78
CA ASN A 31 20.10 -5.74 -31.11
C ASN A 31 20.21 -6.86 -30.05
N LYS A 32 21.36 -6.99 -29.38
CA LYS A 32 21.58 -8.00 -28.33
C LYS A 32 20.55 -7.99 -27.20
N GLU A 33 20.02 -6.81 -26.85
CA GLU A 33 19.03 -6.61 -25.79
C GLU A 33 17.59 -6.94 -26.24
N GLY A 34 17.37 -7.10 -27.54
CA GLY A 34 16.07 -7.38 -28.13
C GLY A 34 15.30 -6.18 -28.65
N PHE A 35 15.91 -4.99 -28.70
CA PHE A 35 15.28 -3.79 -29.25
C PHE A 35 15.60 -3.64 -30.73
N TRP A 36 14.64 -3.15 -31.51
CA TRP A 36 14.86 -2.87 -32.93
C TRP A 36 15.53 -1.52 -33.17
N TYR A 37 16.56 -1.53 -34.03
CA TYR A 37 17.29 -0.37 -34.52
C TYR A 37 17.44 -0.43 -36.04
N PRO A 38 17.50 0.72 -36.72
CA PRO A 38 17.69 0.75 -38.16
C PRO A 38 19.10 0.29 -38.55
N SER A 39 19.17 -0.61 -39.52
CA SER A 39 20.37 -1.04 -40.24
C SER A 39 20.24 -0.59 -41.69
N VAL A 40 21.29 0.01 -42.23
CA VAL A 40 21.31 0.56 -43.59
C VAL A 40 22.25 -0.28 -44.45
N ASP A 41 21.75 -0.79 -45.58
CA ASP A 41 22.61 -1.28 -46.65
C ASP A 41 23.29 -0.08 -47.32
N GLU A 42 24.54 0.13 -46.95
CA GLU A 42 25.35 1.28 -47.38
C GLU A 42 25.55 1.31 -48.90
N LYS A 43 25.56 0.15 -49.57
CA LYS A 43 25.77 0.05 -51.02
C LYS A 43 24.55 0.53 -51.80
N SER A 44 23.35 0.30 -51.27
CA SER A 44 22.08 0.68 -51.91
C SER A 44 21.60 2.09 -51.48
N CYS A 45 22.21 2.66 -50.44
CA CYS A 45 21.85 3.98 -49.93
C CYS A 45 22.31 5.09 -50.88
N ILE A 46 21.36 5.89 -51.36
CA ILE A 46 21.63 7.07 -52.23
C ILE A 46 21.84 8.39 -51.45
N GLU A 47 22.06 8.30 -50.14
CA GLU A 47 22.29 9.46 -49.25
C GLU A 47 21.25 10.60 -49.35
N CYS A 48 20.01 10.31 -49.72
CA CYS A 48 18.95 11.32 -49.89
C CYS A 48 18.51 12.02 -48.59
N LYS A 49 19.01 11.59 -47.42
CA LYS A 49 18.68 12.08 -46.07
C LYS A 49 17.20 12.02 -45.66
N VAL A 50 16.33 11.40 -46.47
CA VAL A 50 14.90 11.26 -46.18
C VAL A 50 14.68 10.58 -44.83
N CYS A 51 15.46 9.55 -44.52
CA CYS A 51 15.36 8.84 -43.24
C CYS A 51 15.58 9.74 -42.01
N LEU A 52 16.46 10.75 -42.10
CA LEU A 52 16.69 11.73 -41.05
C LEU A 52 15.58 12.78 -41.00
N LYS A 53 15.17 13.31 -42.15
CA LYS A 53 14.03 14.25 -42.26
C LYS A 53 12.73 13.66 -41.72
N LYS A 54 12.58 12.34 -41.79
CA LYS A 54 11.40 11.58 -41.32
C LYS A 54 11.62 10.96 -39.93
N CYS A 55 12.73 11.25 -39.26
CA CYS A 55 13.02 10.75 -37.92
C CYS A 55 12.47 11.70 -36.84
N PRO A 56 11.64 11.24 -35.89
CA PRO A 56 11.12 12.10 -34.82
C PRO A 56 12.23 12.61 -33.88
N VAL A 57 13.36 11.91 -33.77
CA VAL A 57 14.52 12.33 -32.95
C VAL A 57 15.22 13.57 -33.53
N GLU A 58 15.12 13.78 -34.84
CA GLU A 58 15.68 14.97 -35.52
C GLU A 58 14.65 16.10 -35.62
N ASN A 59 13.38 15.84 -35.27
CA ASN A 59 12.25 16.76 -35.43
C ASN A 59 11.41 16.81 -34.14
N THR A 60 12.06 17.02 -32.99
CA THR A 60 11.42 16.91 -31.67
C THR A 60 10.35 17.95 -31.42
N GLU A 61 10.41 19.11 -32.07
CA GLU A 61 9.46 20.22 -31.92
C GLU A 61 8.23 20.09 -32.82
N PHE A 62 8.21 19.09 -33.71
CA PHE A 62 7.12 18.94 -34.66
C PHE A 62 5.82 18.51 -33.95
N HIS A 63 4.76 19.29 -34.18
CA HIS A 63 3.40 19.02 -33.68
C HIS A 63 3.31 18.92 -32.15
N ARG A 64 3.96 19.86 -31.44
CA ARG A 64 3.87 20.01 -29.98
C ARG A 64 2.71 20.90 -29.59
N ASN A 65 1.94 20.49 -28.59
CA ASN A 65 0.76 21.20 -28.12
C ASN A 65 0.68 21.11 -26.59
N GLU A 66 0.21 22.18 -25.95
CA GLU A 66 -0.12 22.14 -24.53
C GLU A 66 -1.59 21.74 -24.35
N PRO A 67 -1.92 20.90 -23.36
CA PRO A 67 -3.31 20.55 -23.05
C PRO A 67 -4.17 21.79 -22.78
N HIS A 68 -5.23 21.96 -23.57
CA HIS A 68 -6.22 23.02 -23.36
C HIS A 68 -7.15 22.72 -22.19
N LYS A 69 -7.52 21.44 -22.04
CA LYS A 69 -8.43 20.95 -21.00
C LYS A 69 -8.06 19.54 -20.56
N VAL A 70 -8.37 19.22 -19.31
CA VAL A 70 -8.21 17.89 -18.73
C VAL A 70 -9.56 17.41 -18.20
N TRP A 71 -9.86 16.13 -18.43
CA TRP A 71 -11.12 15.51 -18.05
C TRP A 71 -10.92 14.18 -17.35
N ALA A 72 -11.71 13.96 -16.31
CA ALA A 72 -12.03 12.64 -15.80
C ALA A 72 -12.92 11.91 -16.80
N TRP A 73 -12.61 10.66 -17.13
CA TRP A 73 -13.36 9.87 -18.10
C TRP A 73 -13.73 8.49 -17.58
N ARG A 74 -15.03 8.18 -17.65
CA ARG A 74 -15.59 6.87 -17.31
C ARG A 74 -16.59 6.43 -18.38
N ASN A 75 -16.20 5.46 -19.22
CA ASN A 75 -17.10 4.86 -20.21
C ASN A 75 -18.35 4.28 -19.50
N LYS A 76 -19.53 4.41 -20.09
CA LYS A 76 -20.81 3.93 -19.53
C LYS A 76 -20.97 2.40 -19.64
N ASN A 77 -20.23 1.76 -20.54
CA ASN A 77 -20.28 0.33 -20.78
C ASN A 77 -19.27 -0.40 -19.88
N ASP A 78 -19.80 -1.17 -18.93
CA ASP A 78 -19.00 -1.93 -17.98
C ASP A 78 -18.08 -2.98 -18.62
N VAL A 79 -18.50 -3.62 -19.71
CA VAL A 79 -17.69 -4.63 -20.41
C VAL A 79 -16.47 -3.96 -21.04
N ASP A 80 -16.68 -2.81 -21.68
CA ASP A 80 -15.61 -2.01 -22.28
C ASP A 80 -14.63 -1.49 -21.22
N ILE A 81 -15.13 -1.01 -20.07
CA ILE A 81 -14.26 -0.62 -18.94
C ILE A 81 -13.46 -1.82 -18.44
N MET A 82 -14.09 -2.96 -18.20
CA MET A 82 -13.42 -4.12 -17.60
C MET A 82 -12.32 -4.71 -18.49
N ARG A 83 -12.46 -4.57 -19.82
CA ARG A 83 -11.42 -4.96 -20.79
C ARG A 83 -10.35 -3.90 -20.98
N SER A 84 -10.67 -2.63 -20.73
CA SER A 84 -9.73 -1.51 -20.78
C SER A 84 -8.79 -1.49 -19.57
N ALA A 85 -7.61 -0.87 -19.73
CA ALA A 85 -6.65 -0.72 -18.62
C ALA A 85 -7.16 0.22 -17.50
N SER A 86 -8.00 1.18 -17.87
CA SER A 86 -8.47 2.29 -17.04
C SER A 86 -9.95 2.60 -17.34
N GLY A 87 -10.39 3.86 -17.32
CA GLY A 87 -11.78 4.27 -17.57
C GLY A 87 -12.29 4.12 -19.02
N GLY A 88 -11.45 3.65 -19.96
CA GLY A 88 -11.88 3.27 -21.32
C GLY A 88 -11.86 4.41 -22.35
N ALA A 89 -11.08 5.47 -22.13
CA ALA A 89 -11.01 6.60 -23.06
C ALA A 89 -10.48 6.23 -24.46
N ALA A 90 -9.29 5.62 -24.57
CA ALA A 90 -8.73 5.20 -25.87
C ALA A 90 -9.66 4.27 -26.66
N ASP A 91 -10.34 3.37 -25.95
CA ASP A 91 -11.30 2.44 -26.53
C ASP A 91 -12.58 3.14 -27.01
N SER A 92 -13.03 4.17 -26.30
CA SER A 92 -14.17 5.00 -26.71
C SER A 92 -13.85 5.79 -27.98
N ALA A 93 -12.61 6.28 -28.12
CA ALA A 93 -12.14 6.90 -29.37
C ALA A 93 -12.13 5.88 -30.53
N ALA A 94 -11.61 4.67 -30.30
CA ALA A 94 -11.60 3.62 -31.32
C ALA A 94 -13.02 3.24 -31.76
N LYS A 95 -13.93 3.03 -30.81
CA LYS A 95 -15.34 2.75 -31.09
C LYS A 95 -15.99 3.83 -31.92
N THR A 96 -15.78 5.10 -31.56
CA THR A 96 -16.33 6.25 -32.28
C THR A 96 -15.91 6.25 -33.75
N ILE A 97 -14.62 6.07 -34.04
CA ILE A 97 -14.10 6.09 -35.41
C ILE A 97 -14.57 4.87 -36.23
N LEU A 98 -14.67 3.69 -35.61
CA LEU A 98 -15.22 2.51 -36.29
C LEU A 98 -16.70 2.67 -36.62
N GLN A 99 -17.50 3.26 -35.72
CA GLN A 99 -18.92 3.54 -35.95
C GLN A 99 -19.16 4.56 -37.07
N MET A 100 -18.17 5.40 -37.37
CA MET A 100 -18.18 6.31 -38.51
C MET A 100 -17.71 5.65 -39.83
N GLY A 101 -17.42 4.35 -39.83
CA GLY A 101 -16.87 3.65 -41.00
C GLY A 101 -15.38 3.96 -41.29
N GLY A 102 -14.68 4.49 -40.28
CA GLY A 102 -13.25 4.78 -40.31
C GLY A 102 -12.38 3.56 -39.99
N VAL A 103 -11.08 3.80 -39.79
CA VAL A 103 -10.07 2.76 -39.56
C VAL A 103 -9.26 3.09 -38.31
N VAL A 104 -8.98 2.10 -37.48
CA VAL A 104 -8.19 2.28 -36.24
C VAL A 104 -6.89 1.49 -36.31
N TYR A 105 -5.79 2.13 -35.93
CA TYR A 105 -4.50 1.49 -35.71
C TYR A 105 -4.11 1.53 -34.23
N GLY A 106 -3.67 0.40 -33.70
CA GLY A 106 -3.25 0.30 -32.30
C GLY A 106 -2.55 -1.01 -31.99
N ALA A 107 -1.96 -1.07 -30.80
CA ALA A 107 -1.16 -2.21 -30.36
C ALA A 107 -2.04 -3.43 -29.97
N ALA A 108 -1.80 -4.56 -30.63
CA ALA A 108 -2.45 -5.84 -30.38
C ALA A 108 -1.41 -6.97 -30.23
N TYR A 109 -1.84 -8.03 -29.56
CA TYR A 109 -1.11 -9.30 -29.51
C TYR A 109 -1.38 -10.13 -30.77
N ASP A 110 -0.36 -10.82 -31.27
CA ASP A 110 -0.54 -11.97 -32.15
C ASP A 110 -0.72 -13.28 -31.34
N GLU A 111 -0.77 -14.42 -32.03
CA GLU A 111 -0.93 -15.74 -31.43
C GLU A 111 0.24 -16.15 -30.51
N GLN A 112 1.41 -15.53 -30.70
CA GLN A 112 2.61 -15.72 -29.91
C GLN A 112 2.73 -14.67 -28.79
N LEU A 113 1.73 -13.80 -28.64
CA LEU A 113 1.73 -12.65 -27.73
C LEU A 113 2.85 -11.64 -28.02
N ALA A 114 3.38 -11.62 -29.24
CA ALA A 114 4.20 -10.50 -29.69
C ALA A 114 3.29 -9.29 -29.98
N VAL A 115 3.78 -8.10 -29.67
CA VAL A 115 2.99 -6.87 -29.75
C VAL A 115 3.31 -6.15 -31.05
N SER A 116 2.28 -5.89 -31.86
CA SER A 116 2.41 -5.09 -33.07
C SER A 116 1.21 -4.17 -33.28
N HIS A 117 1.40 -3.08 -34.03
CA HIS A 117 0.29 -2.28 -34.51
C HIS A 117 -0.44 -3.01 -35.63
N ILE A 118 -1.76 -3.14 -35.50
CA ILE A 118 -2.64 -3.74 -36.50
C ILE A 118 -3.64 -2.71 -37.03
N GLU A 119 -4.16 -2.94 -38.22
CA GLU A 119 -5.33 -2.25 -38.76
C GLU A 119 -6.59 -2.94 -38.24
N VAL A 120 -7.56 -2.17 -37.77
CA VAL A 120 -8.90 -2.63 -37.39
C VAL A 120 -9.94 -1.79 -38.13
N THR A 121 -10.83 -2.48 -38.84
CA THR A 121 -11.95 -1.87 -39.59
C THR A 121 -13.32 -2.34 -39.10
N ASP A 122 -13.35 -3.37 -38.25
CA ASP A 122 -14.57 -3.96 -37.68
C ASP A 122 -14.61 -3.73 -36.16
N GLU A 123 -15.76 -3.29 -35.64
CA GLU A 123 -16.00 -3.13 -34.21
C GLU A 123 -15.84 -4.47 -33.45
N ALA A 124 -16.09 -5.61 -34.09
CA ALA A 124 -15.89 -6.94 -33.49
C ALA A 124 -14.41 -7.21 -33.15
N GLU A 125 -13.46 -6.62 -33.87
CA GLU A 125 -12.02 -6.79 -33.65
C GLU A 125 -11.42 -5.75 -32.71
N ARG A 126 -12.20 -4.72 -32.33
CA ARG A 126 -11.79 -3.61 -31.45
C ARG A 126 -11.16 -4.09 -30.14
N GLU A 127 -11.67 -5.17 -29.56
CA GLU A 127 -11.18 -5.69 -28.27
C GLU A 127 -9.69 -6.08 -28.30
N LYS A 128 -9.13 -6.39 -29.48
CA LYS A 128 -7.70 -6.68 -29.65
C LYS A 128 -6.81 -5.50 -29.23
N LEU A 129 -7.33 -4.28 -29.39
CA LEU A 129 -6.64 -3.03 -29.07
C LEU A 129 -6.75 -2.66 -27.58
N GLN A 130 -7.72 -3.19 -26.84
CA GLN A 130 -7.97 -2.84 -25.45
C GLN A 130 -6.85 -3.31 -24.49
N SER A 131 -6.77 -2.65 -23.34
CA SER A 131 -5.75 -2.83 -22.29
C SER A 131 -4.32 -2.44 -22.68
N SER A 132 -3.47 -2.27 -21.67
CA SER A 132 -2.07 -1.90 -21.82
C SER A 132 -1.21 -3.11 -22.17
N LYS A 133 -0.23 -2.89 -23.05
CA LYS A 133 0.83 -3.85 -23.38
C LYS A 133 2.17 -3.20 -23.01
N TYR A 134 2.76 -3.59 -21.89
CA TYR A 134 4.00 -3.00 -21.37
C TYR A 134 5.24 -3.57 -22.06
N VAL A 135 5.24 -3.54 -23.39
CA VAL A 135 6.29 -4.06 -24.28
C VAL A 135 6.40 -3.10 -25.46
N GLN A 136 7.59 -2.91 -26.01
CA GLN A 136 7.71 -2.19 -27.28
C GLN A 136 6.84 -2.88 -28.36
N SER A 137 5.89 -2.15 -28.95
CA SER A 137 5.13 -2.66 -30.09
C SER A 137 5.90 -2.44 -31.39
N ASP A 138 5.79 -3.39 -32.33
CA ASP A 138 6.26 -3.23 -33.69
C ASP A 138 5.20 -2.47 -34.53
N PRO A 139 5.48 -1.25 -35.04
CA PRO A 139 4.57 -0.55 -35.93
C PRO A 139 4.27 -1.27 -37.25
N LYS A 140 5.05 -2.30 -37.64
CA LYS A 140 4.98 -2.98 -38.94
C LYS A 140 4.94 -1.96 -40.09
N ASP A 141 4.01 -2.12 -41.02
CA ASP A 141 3.74 -1.24 -42.17
C ASP A 141 2.60 -0.24 -41.89
N SER A 142 2.26 -0.01 -40.61
CA SER A 142 1.08 0.78 -40.24
C SER A 142 1.14 2.23 -40.74
N TYR A 143 2.29 2.88 -40.85
CA TYR A 143 2.34 4.28 -41.33
C TYR A 143 2.04 4.36 -42.83
N THR A 144 2.60 3.44 -43.62
CA THR A 144 2.27 3.30 -45.04
C THR A 144 0.78 3.03 -45.23
N LYS A 145 0.20 2.11 -44.44
CA LYS A 145 -1.25 1.83 -44.49
C LYS A 145 -2.09 3.03 -44.07
N VAL A 146 -1.72 3.75 -43.01
CA VAL A 146 -2.38 5.00 -42.61
C VAL A 146 -2.40 5.99 -43.78
N LYS A 147 -1.26 6.23 -44.42
CA LYS A 147 -1.18 7.13 -45.59
C LYS A 147 -2.09 6.68 -46.73
N GLN A 148 -2.15 5.38 -47.00
CA GLN A 148 -3.05 4.81 -47.98
C GLN A 148 -4.52 5.08 -47.63
N ARG A 149 -4.96 4.73 -46.40
CA ARG A 149 -6.36 4.94 -45.96
C ARG A 149 -6.77 6.41 -45.98
N LEU A 150 -5.87 7.30 -45.57
CA LEU A 150 -6.11 8.74 -45.65
C LEU A 150 -6.30 9.21 -47.09
N SER A 151 -5.52 8.67 -48.05
CA SER A 151 -5.68 8.97 -49.49
C SER A 151 -6.96 8.39 -50.10
N GLU A 152 -7.49 7.31 -49.51
CA GLU A 152 -8.80 6.72 -49.84
C GLU A 152 -9.97 7.52 -49.23
N GLY A 153 -9.68 8.65 -48.55
CA GLY A 153 -10.69 9.50 -47.91
C GLY A 153 -11.24 8.94 -46.59
N LYS A 154 -10.65 7.88 -46.05
CA LYS A 154 -11.08 7.31 -44.76
C LYS A 154 -10.66 8.21 -43.60
N THR A 155 -11.51 8.28 -42.58
CA THR A 155 -11.12 8.79 -41.26
C THR A 155 -10.29 7.74 -40.54
N VAL A 156 -9.13 8.13 -40.03
CA VAL A 156 -8.18 7.22 -39.38
C VAL A 156 -7.96 7.64 -37.93
N LEU A 157 -7.97 6.69 -37.00
CA LEU A 157 -7.44 6.84 -35.65
C LEU A 157 -6.11 6.12 -35.53
N PHE A 158 -5.08 6.79 -35.03
CA PHE A 158 -3.83 6.13 -34.64
C PHE A 158 -3.60 6.27 -33.13
N THR A 159 -3.55 5.12 -32.44
CA THR A 159 -3.25 5.05 -31.01
C THR A 159 -1.83 4.55 -30.79
N GLY A 160 -1.06 5.18 -29.89
CA GLY A 160 0.32 4.77 -29.66
C GLY A 160 1.02 5.54 -28.55
N THR A 161 2.32 5.33 -28.41
CA THR A 161 3.14 6.20 -27.56
C THR A 161 3.39 7.54 -28.26
N PRO A 162 3.74 8.61 -27.52
CA PRO A 162 3.99 9.92 -28.13
C PRO A 162 5.07 9.89 -29.21
N CYS A 163 6.13 9.10 -29.02
CA CYS A 163 7.21 8.95 -30.00
C CYS A 163 6.78 8.17 -31.27
N GLN A 164 5.78 7.28 -31.17
CA GLN A 164 5.18 6.63 -32.33
C GLN A 164 4.29 7.60 -33.11
N ILE A 165 3.51 8.45 -32.43
CA ILE A 165 2.68 9.45 -33.11
C ILE A 165 3.56 10.52 -33.77
N ALA A 166 4.61 10.98 -33.09
CA ALA A 166 5.61 11.87 -33.71
C ALA A 166 6.27 11.22 -34.94
N GLY A 167 6.55 9.91 -34.89
CA GLY A 167 7.05 9.14 -36.02
C GLY A 167 6.08 9.12 -37.21
N LEU A 168 4.78 8.93 -36.95
CA LEU A 168 3.73 8.98 -37.97
C LEU A 168 3.62 10.38 -38.61
N TYR A 169 3.60 11.43 -37.80
CA TYR A 169 3.54 12.79 -38.31
C TYR A 169 4.77 13.16 -39.14
N ALA A 170 5.96 12.76 -38.69
CA ALA A 170 7.18 12.93 -39.48
C ALA A 170 7.07 12.17 -40.82
N PHE A 171 6.66 10.90 -40.80
CA PHE A 171 6.43 10.07 -41.99
C PHE A 171 5.49 10.77 -43.00
N LEU A 172 4.30 11.19 -42.56
CA LEU A 172 3.31 11.89 -43.39
C LEU A 172 3.79 13.26 -43.85
N GLY A 173 4.65 13.93 -43.06
CA GLY A 173 5.07 15.31 -43.28
C GLY A 173 4.02 16.33 -42.85
N GLY A 174 3.12 15.97 -41.93
CA GLY A 174 2.00 16.81 -41.52
C GLY A 174 0.98 16.06 -40.65
N ASN A 175 -0.09 16.76 -40.27
CA ASN A 175 -1.23 16.22 -39.54
C ASN A 175 -2.52 16.40 -40.38
N PRO A 176 -2.85 15.48 -41.30
CA PRO A 176 -4.03 15.59 -42.16
C PRO A 176 -5.35 15.73 -41.38
N GLU A 177 -6.36 16.40 -41.96
CA GLU A 177 -7.63 16.65 -41.27
C GLU A 177 -8.39 15.38 -40.88
N ASN A 178 -8.36 14.36 -41.74
CA ASN A 178 -9.02 13.06 -41.52
C ASN A 178 -8.19 12.07 -40.68
N LEU A 179 -7.08 12.51 -40.08
CA LEU A 179 -6.30 11.73 -39.11
C LEU A 179 -6.57 12.25 -37.69
N TYR A 180 -6.96 11.35 -36.80
CA TYR A 180 -7.01 11.58 -35.36
C TYR A 180 -5.94 10.75 -34.67
N THR A 181 -5.34 11.29 -33.60
CA THR A 181 -4.32 10.57 -32.82
C THR A 181 -4.60 10.60 -31.32
N VAL A 182 -4.32 9.48 -30.66
CA VAL A 182 -4.41 9.35 -29.20
C VAL A 182 -3.09 8.81 -28.68
N ASP A 183 -2.34 9.66 -27.99
CA ASP A 183 -1.11 9.22 -27.32
C ASP A 183 -1.36 8.79 -25.87
N LEU A 184 -0.53 7.85 -25.39
CA LEU A 184 -0.60 7.35 -24.02
C LEU A 184 0.42 8.04 -23.13
N ILE A 185 0.07 8.29 -21.86
CA ILE A 185 1.07 8.57 -20.83
C ILE A 185 1.96 7.33 -20.70
N CYS A 186 3.23 7.47 -21.06
CA CYS A 186 4.15 6.35 -21.23
C CYS A 186 5.34 6.47 -20.28
N HIS A 187 5.59 5.42 -19.49
CA HIS A 187 6.75 5.34 -18.60
C HIS A 187 8.04 4.98 -19.34
N GLY A 188 7.94 4.03 -20.26
CA GLY A 188 9.06 3.43 -20.97
C GLY A 188 8.64 2.07 -21.50
N VAL A 189 9.45 1.50 -22.39
CA VAL A 189 9.17 0.19 -22.98
C VAL A 189 10.33 -0.78 -22.75
N PRO A 190 10.08 -1.97 -22.17
CA PRO A 190 11.01 -3.07 -22.19
C PRO A 190 11.10 -3.74 -23.57
N SER A 191 12.14 -4.55 -23.77
CA SER A 191 12.36 -5.20 -25.06
C SER A 191 11.36 -6.34 -25.32
N PRO A 192 10.95 -6.56 -26.58
CA PRO A 192 10.19 -7.73 -27.00
C PRO A 192 10.85 -9.05 -26.58
N LYS A 193 12.19 -9.14 -26.67
CA LYS A 193 12.97 -10.31 -26.23
C LYS A 193 12.80 -10.58 -24.74
N PHE A 194 12.80 -9.55 -23.89
CA PHE A 194 12.56 -9.72 -22.45
C PHE A 194 11.17 -10.26 -22.16
N PHE A 195 10.13 -9.75 -22.84
CA PHE A 195 8.78 -10.28 -22.67
C PHE A 195 8.67 -11.73 -23.17
N LYS A 196 9.32 -12.07 -24.28
CA LYS A 196 9.40 -13.45 -24.77
C LYS A 196 10.04 -14.39 -23.73
N LYS A 197 11.19 -14.01 -23.16
CA LYS A 197 11.86 -14.78 -22.08
C LYS A 197 10.95 -14.93 -20.85
N TYR A 198 10.19 -13.90 -20.50
CA TYR A 198 9.20 -13.98 -19.42
C TYR A 198 8.04 -14.95 -19.74
N LEU A 199 7.53 -14.95 -20.97
CA LEU A 199 6.51 -15.92 -21.40
C LEU A 199 7.05 -17.35 -21.36
N GLU A 200 8.28 -17.59 -21.82
CA GLU A 200 8.96 -18.89 -21.74
C GLU A 200 9.10 -19.36 -20.29
N TYR A 201 9.52 -18.47 -19.39
CA TYR A 201 9.56 -18.73 -17.96
C TYR A 201 8.17 -19.08 -17.41
N GLN A 202 7.14 -18.30 -17.76
CA GLN A 202 5.77 -18.55 -17.32
C GLN A 202 5.20 -19.85 -17.88
N ASN A 203 5.56 -20.25 -19.10
CA ASN A 203 5.16 -21.53 -19.69
C ASN A 203 5.68 -22.70 -18.85
N LYS A 204 6.93 -22.63 -18.39
CA LYS A 204 7.52 -23.60 -17.46
C LYS A 204 6.79 -23.60 -16.12
N GLN A 205 6.59 -22.42 -15.50
CA GLN A 205 5.91 -22.29 -14.20
C GLN A 205 4.46 -22.79 -14.20
N MET A 206 3.78 -22.72 -15.35
CA MET A 206 2.39 -23.14 -15.47
C MET A 206 2.23 -24.55 -16.03
N ALA A 207 3.30 -25.21 -16.46
CA ALA A 207 3.25 -26.47 -17.20
C ALA A 207 2.27 -26.38 -18.40
N GLY A 208 2.40 -25.32 -19.20
CA GLY A 208 1.57 -25.12 -20.39
C GLY A 208 1.80 -23.77 -21.06
N ARG A 209 1.55 -23.69 -22.37
CA ARG A 209 1.69 -22.45 -23.14
C ARG A 209 0.68 -21.39 -22.68
N VAL A 210 1.18 -20.19 -22.36
CA VAL A 210 0.38 -19.00 -22.15
C VAL A 210 -0.19 -18.56 -23.50
N ILE A 211 -1.52 -18.44 -23.55
CA ILE A 211 -2.30 -18.08 -24.75
C ILE A 211 -3.00 -16.73 -24.61
N TYR A 212 -3.02 -16.17 -23.40
CA TYR A 212 -3.63 -14.88 -23.11
C TYR A 212 -2.86 -14.18 -22.01
N PHE A 213 -2.64 -12.87 -22.16
CA PHE A 213 -2.00 -12.02 -21.18
C PHE A 213 -2.69 -10.65 -21.13
N ASN A 214 -2.95 -10.15 -19.92
CA ASN A 214 -3.46 -8.81 -19.68
C ASN A 214 -2.69 -8.19 -18.52
N PHE A 215 -1.96 -7.10 -18.77
CA PHE A 215 -1.18 -6.39 -17.74
C PHE A 215 -2.03 -5.64 -16.72
N ARG A 216 -3.31 -5.40 -17.00
CA ARG A 216 -4.21 -4.54 -16.21
C ARG A 216 -5.56 -5.21 -15.95
N SER A 217 -5.52 -6.48 -15.56
CA SER A 217 -6.72 -7.22 -15.18
C SER A 217 -7.37 -6.64 -13.94
N LYS A 218 -8.69 -6.52 -13.99
CA LYS A 218 -9.53 -5.98 -12.91
C LYS A 218 -10.32 -7.08 -12.18
N ASP A 219 -10.20 -8.33 -12.64
CA ASP A 219 -11.08 -9.45 -12.27
C ASP A 219 -11.06 -9.76 -10.76
N LYS A 220 -9.89 -9.63 -10.11
CA LYS A 220 -9.74 -9.96 -8.69
C LYS A 220 -9.85 -8.77 -7.74
N ARG A 221 -9.29 -7.60 -8.09
CA ARG A 221 -9.19 -6.46 -7.15
C ARG A 221 -9.71 -5.12 -7.68
N GLY A 222 -10.32 -5.12 -8.86
CA GLY A 222 -10.67 -3.88 -9.55
C GLY A 222 -9.45 -3.21 -10.16
N TRP A 223 -9.58 -1.93 -10.46
CA TRP A 223 -8.55 -1.12 -11.10
C TRP A 223 -7.29 -1.00 -10.25
N GLY A 224 -6.16 -1.33 -10.86
CA GLY A 224 -4.84 -1.36 -10.24
C GLY A 224 -3.81 -2.03 -11.15
N THR A 225 -2.67 -2.42 -10.58
CA THR A 225 -1.52 -3.00 -11.29
C THR A 225 -1.47 -4.53 -11.12
N GLN A 226 -2.53 -5.21 -11.53
CA GLN A 226 -2.60 -6.68 -11.54
C GLN A 226 -2.56 -7.22 -12.95
N TYR A 227 -1.77 -8.27 -13.18
CA TYR A 227 -1.82 -9.00 -14.43
C TYR A 227 -2.64 -10.28 -14.31
N LEU A 228 -3.19 -10.70 -15.44
CA LEU A 228 -3.84 -11.98 -15.65
C LEU A 228 -3.18 -12.68 -16.83
N LEU A 229 -2.94 -13.97 -16.69
CA LEU A 229 -2.52 -14.81 -17.80
C LEU A 229 -3.26 -16.15 -17.77
N LYS A 230 -3.42 -16.74 -18.95
CA LYS A 230 -4.14 -18.01 -19.13
C LYS A 230 -3.35 -18.96 -20.01
N THR A 231 -3.37 -20.23 -19.66
CA THR A 231 -3.06 -21.36 -20.55
C THR A 231 -4.37 -22.05 -20.95
N LYS A 232 -4.30 -23.12 -21.74
CA LYS A 232 -5.48 -23.95 -22.06
C LYS A 232 -6.19 -24.50 -20.81
N THR A 233 -5.47 -24.69 -19.69
CA THR A 233 -5.98 -25.39 -18.51
C THR A 233 -5.90 -24.58 -17.22
N LYS A 234 -5.13 -23.48 -17.18
CA LYS A 234 -4.85 -22.74 -15.95
C LYS A 234 -5.00 -21.24 -16.15
N THR A 235 -5.43 -20.55 -15.11
CA THR A 235 -5.50 -19.09 -15.03
C THR A 235 -4.70 -18.62 -13.82
N LYS A 236 -3.84 -17.61 -14.00
CA LYS A 236 -3.04 -17.00 -12.92
C LYS A 236 -3.26 -15.50 -12.92
N THR A 237 -3.47 -14.94 -11.73
CA THR A 237 -3.55 -13.49 -11.49
C THR A 237 -2.58 -13.13 -10.38
N LYS A 238 -1.80 -12.07 -10.55
CA LYS A 238 -0.84 -11.62 -9.54
C LYS A 238 -0.59 -10.11 -9.69
N THR A 239 -0.22 -9.45 -8.60
CA THR A 239 0.25 -8.05 -8.65
C THR A 239 1.55 -7.96 -9.45
N LEU A 240 1.64 -6.96 -10.33
CA LEU A 240 2.80 -6.75 -11.21
C LEU A 240 4.10 -6.54 -10.43
N SER A 241 4.08 -5.70 -9.39
CA SER A 241 5.25 -5.41 -8.56
C SER A 241 5.87 -6.68 -7.94
N LEU A 242 5.05 -7.69 -7.64
CA LEU A 242 5.51 -8.97 -7.08
C LEU A 242 6.01 -9.99 -8.11
N ASP A 243 5.94 -9.63 -9.38
CA ASP A 243 6.34 -10.46 -10.48
C ASP A 243 7.66 -9.97 -11.05
N ARG A 244 8.43 -10.89 -11.62
CA ARG A 244 9.76 -10.59 -12.14
C ARG A 244 9.67 -9.55 -13.25
N TYR A 245 8.73 -9.72 -14.17
CA TYR A 245 8.56 -8.76 -15.26
C TYR A 245 8.07 -7.41 -14.74
N GLY A 246 7.02 -7.44 -13.92
CA GLY A 246 6.39 -6.22 -13.43
C GLY A 246 7.26 -5.42 -12.47
N LYS A 247 8.06 -6.05 -11.61
CA LYS A 247 9.02 -5.36 -10.73
C LYS A 247 10.02 -4.54 -11.54
N HIS A 248 10.70 -5.18 -12.48
CA HIS A 248 11.72 -4.56 -13.32
C HIS A 248 11.14 -3.52 -14.29
N PHE A 249 9.90 -3.73 -14.76
CA PHE A 249 9.16 -2.67 -15.44
C PHE A 249 8.94 -1.46 -14.55
N MET A 250 8.43 -1.64 -13.32
CA MET A 250 8.13 -0.52 -12.41
C MET A 250 9.38 0.20 -11.89
N ASP A 251 10.50 -0.50 -11.72
CA ASP A 251 11.80 0.10 -11.38
C ASP A 251 12.42 0.84 -12.56
N GLY A 252 11.97 0.55 -13.78
CA GLY A 252 12.51 1.15 -15.00
C GLY A 252 13.92 0.70 -15.35
N ASP A 253 14.40 -0.44 -14.83
CA ASP A 253 15.75 -0.96 -15.11
C ASP A 253 15.83 -1.81 -16.38
N CYS A 254 14.70 -1.98 -17.08
CA CYS A 254 14.60 -2.75 -18.31
C CYS A 254 14.17 -1.91 -19.53
N TYR A 255 14.10 -0.58 -19.43
CA TYR A 255 13.62 0.25 -20.54
C TYR A 255 14.64 0.40 -21.68
N ARG A 256 14.12 0.75 -22.86
CA ARG A 256 14.92 1.19 -24.02
C ARG A 256 15.72 2.44 -23.67
N GLU A 257 16.96 2.56 -24.13
CA GLU A 257 17.85 3.68 -23.80
C GLU A 257 17.25 5.07 -24.12
N SER A 258 16.53 5.18 -25.24
CA SER A 258 15.82 6.41 -25.61
C SER A 258 14.73 6.83 -24.61
N CYS A 259 14.20 5.92 -23.78
CA CYS A 259 13.15 6.23 -22.81
C CYS A 259 13.66 7.10 -21.66
N TYR A 260 14.94 6.97 -21.28
CA TYR A 260 15.54 7.75 -20.19
C TYR A 260 15.87 9.20 -20.57
N GLN A 261 15.82 9.50 -21.87
CA GLN A 261 16.03 10.82 -22.46
C GLN A 261 14.88 11.19 -23.40
N CYS A 262 13.68 10.68 -23.11
CA CYS A 262 12.53 10.83 -24.00
C CYS A 262 12.09 12.30 -24.09
N ALA A 263 12.24 12.90 -25.28
CA ALA A 263 11.80 14.28 -25.53
C ALA A 263 10.29 14.49 -25.36
N TYR A 264 9.50 13.42 -25.26
CA TYR A 264 8.03 13.45 -25.16
C TYR A 264 7.49 13.17 -23.74
N ALA A 265 8.38 13.02 -22.76
CA ALA A 265 8.00 12.81 -21.36
C ALA A 265 7.85 14.16 -20.63
N ASN A 266 6.87 14.95 -21.06
CA ASN A 266 6.49 16.25 -20.50
C ASN A 266 5.03 16.60 -20.88
N THR A 267 4.55 17.78 -20.46
CA THR A 267 3.20 18.29 -20.78
C THR A 267 3.04 18.72 -22.23
N SER A 268 4.13 18.92 -22.97
CA SER A 268 4.09 19.26 -24.38
C SER A 268 3.78 18.02 -25.24
N ARG A 269 2.50 17.80 -25.48
CA ARG A 269 1.94 16.57 -26.08
C ARG A 269 1.98 16.59 -27.59
N VAL A 270 1.94 15.39 -28.19
CA VAL A 270 2.00 15.23 -29.65
C VAL A 270 0.65 14.82 -30.22
N GLY A 271 -0.05 13.89 -29.57
CA GLY A 271 -1.34 13.42 -30.03
C GLY A 271 -2.44 14.47 -29.90
N ASP A 272 -3.50 14.33 -30.68
CA ASP A 272 -4.69 15.19 -30.58
C ASP A 272 -5.34 15.07 -29.19
N LEU A 273 -5.36 13.85 -28.65
CA LEU A 273 -5.65 13.56 -27.24
C LEU A 273 -4.46 12.85 -26.58
N THR A 274 -4.25 13.09 -25.28
CA THR A 274 -3.42 12.25 -24.42
C THR A 274 -4.30 11.54 -23.39
N VAL A 275 -4.08 10.25 -23.17
CA VAL A 275 -4.86 9.48 -22.19
C VAL A 275 -3.98 8.70 -21.23
N GLY A 276 -4.44 8.57 -19.99
CA GLY A 276 -3.77 7.79 -18.96
C GLY A 276 -4.69 7.35 -17.83
N ASP A 277 -4.08 6.87 -16.76
CA ASP A 277 -4.77 6.58 -15.50
C ASP A 277 -5.01 7.89 -14.74
N PHE A 278 -6.24 8.13 -14.27
CA PHE A 278 -6.53 9.29 -13.41
C PHE A 278 -6.29 8.95 -11.93
N TRP A 279 -5.02 8.84 -11.55
CA TRP A 279 -4.65 8.64 -10.15
C TRP A 279 -5.12 9.82 -9.29
N GLY A 280 -5.50 9.57 -8.04
CA GLY A 280 -6.01 10.62 -7.16
C GLY A 280 -7.49 10.98 -7.37
N SER A 281 -8.16 10.44 -8.39
CA SER A 281 -9.61 10.65 -8.61
C SER A 281 -10.49 10.29 -7.41
N ALA A 282 -10.10 9.31 -6.58
CA ALA A 282 -10.81 8.99 -5.33
C ALA A 282 -10.81 10.14 -4.31
N LYS A 283 -9.79 11.01 -4.36
CA LYS A 283 -9.63 12.18 -3.48
C LYS A 283 -10.26 13.42 -4.12
N ASN A 284 -9.91 13.72 -5.36
CA ASN A 284 -10.28 14.99 -6.00
C ASN A 284 -11.69 14.96 -6.61
N HIS A 285 -12.16 13.78 -7.06
CA HIS A 285 -13.48 13.58 -7.67
C HIS A 285 -14.20 12.36 -7.05
N PRO A 286 -14.50 12.37 -5.73
CA PRO A 286 -15.00 11.19 -5.02
C PRO A 286 -16.33 10.66 -5.56
N ASN A 287 -17.19 11.54 -6.08
CA ASN A 287 -18.48 11.17 -6.69
C ASN A 287 -18.32 10.55 -8.09
N PHE A 288 -17.20 10.81 -8.76
CA PHE A 288 -16.89 10.29 -10.10
C PHE A 288 -16.02 9.03 -10.06
N TYR A 289 -15.30 8.82 -8.95
CA TYR A 289 -14.42 7.67 -8.77
C TYR A 289 -15.13 6.35 -9.06
N SER A 290 -14.39 5.43 -9.70
CA SER A 290 -14.87 4.08 -9.96
C SER A 290 -13.80 3.04 -9.65
N PRO A 291 -14.13 1.96 -8.90
CA PRO A 291 -13.22 0.85 -8.68
C PRO A 291 -12.96 0.03 -9.95
N LYS A 292 -13.70 0.29 -11.04
CA LYS A 292 -13.46 -0.28 -12.37
C LYS A 292 -12.46 0.56 -13.19
N GLY A 293 -12.16 1.78 -12.74
CA GLY A 293 -11.12 2.65 -13.28
C GLY A 293 -11.65 3.94 -13.88
N VAL A 294 -10.82 4.98 -13.81
CA VAL A 294 -11.08 6.32 -14.34
C VAL A 294 -9.87 6.74 -15.16
N SER A 295 -10.10 7.15 -16.41
CA SER A 295 -9.06 7.68 -17.29
C SER A 295 -8.92 9.18 -17.12
N SER A 296 -7.71 9.70 -17.23
CA SER A 296 -7.50 11.13 -17.49
C SER A 296 -7.39 11.33 -18.99
N VAL A 297 -8.05 12.38 -19.51
CA VAL A 297 -8.07 12.72 -20.93
C VAL A 297 -7.67 14.18 -21.07
N PHE A 298 -6.56 14.41 -21.75
CA PHE A 298 -6.01 15.72 -22.05
C PHE A 298 -6.35 16.05 -23.50
N VAL A 299 -7.03 17.17 -23.71
CA VAL A 299 -7.37 17.66 -25.04
C VAL A 299 -6.29 18.62 -25.49
N ASN A 300 -5.50 18.22 -26.49
CA ASN A 300 -4.28 18.94 -26.88
C ASN A 300 -4.48 19.80 -28.13
N THR A 301 -5.40 19.44 -29.03
CA THR A 301 -5.64 20.17 -30.29
C THR A 301 -7.13 20.42 -30.51
N GLU A 302 -7.47 21.31 -31.46
CA GLU A 302 -8.86 21.48 -31.91
C GLU A 302 -9.45 20.19 -32.49
N LYS A 303 -8.63 19.37 -33.18
CA LYS A 303 -9.05 18.05 -33.64
C LYS A 303 -9.29 17.09 -32.47
N GLY A 304 -8.47 17.20 -31.43
CA GLY A 304 -8.67 16.52 -30.16
C GLY A 304 -10.02 16.88 -29.55
N GLN A 305 -10.37 18.17 -29.53
CA GLN A 305 -11.67 18.63 -29.02
C GLN A 305 -12.82 18.06 -29.87
N LYS A 306 -12.71 18.05 -31.20
CA LYS A 306 -13.70 17.41 -32.08
C LYS A 306 -13.86 15.93 -31.77
N LEU A 307 -12.75 15.19 -31.64
CA LEU A 307 -12.78 13.77 -31.28
C LEU A 307 -13.43 13.56 -29.91
N PHE A 308 -13.03 14.35 -28.91
CA PHE A 308 -13.55 14.30 -27.54
C PHE A 308 -15.07 14.42 -27.53
N GLU A 309 -15.63 15.44 -28.20
CA GLU A 309 -17.09 15.62 -28.24
C GLU A 309 -17.80 14.46 -28.94
N MET A 310 -17.24 13.90 -30.01
CA MET A 310 -17.82 12.72 -30.66
C MET A 310 -17.84 11.50 -29.73
N MET A 311 -16.77 11.25 -28.98
CA MET A 311 -16.71 10.10 -28.06
C MET A 311 -17.45 10.35 -26.74
N ARG A 312 -17.70 11.61 -26.36
CA ARG A 312 -18.27 12.01 -25.05
C ARG A 312 -19.61 11.33 -24.76
N VAL A 313 -20.40 11.04 -25.78
CA VAL A 313 -21.69 10.35 -25.63
C VAL A 313 -21.56 8.97 -24.98
N LEU A 314 -20.41 8.30 -25.16
CA LEU A 314 -20.10 6.97 -24.63
C LEU A 314 -19.69 6.97 -23.14
N ALA A 315 -19.50 8.14 -22.54
CA ALA A 315 -18.94 8.26 -21.21
C ALA A 315 -19.66 9.27 -20.33
N GLU A 316 -19.49 9.10 -19.03
CA GLU A 316 -19.61 10.19 -18.08
C GLU A 316 -18.25 10.91 -18.04
N VAL A 317 -18.27 12.22 -17.85
CA VAL A 317 -17.07 13.06 -17.78
C VAL A 317 -17.21 14.13 -16.71
N GLU A 318 -16.09 14.50 -16.11
CA GLU A 318 -15.97 15.61 -15.17
C GLU A 318 -14.71 16.41 -15.51
N GLU A 319 -14.78 17.75 -15.46
CA GLU A 319 -13.63 18.59 -15.75
C GLU A 319 -12.62 18.48 -14.59
N ALA A 320 -11.33 18.42 -14.91
CA ALA A 320 -10.24 18.31 -13.94
C ALA A 320 -9.14 19.32 -14.28
N THR A 321 -8.28 19.66 -13.32
CA THR A 321 -7.11 20.49 -13.59
C THR A 321 -5.95 19.68 -14.16
N LEU A 322 -4.97 20.38 -14.72
CA LEU A 322 -3.73 19.79 -15.19
C LEU A 322 -2.98 19.07 -14.05
N GLU A 323 -2.89 19.72 -12.88
CA GLU A 323 -2.24 19.19 -11.68
C GLU A 323 -2.92 17.90 -11.20
N GLU A 324 -4.25 17.88 -11.20
CA GLU A 324 -5.03 16.69 -10.85
C GLU A 324 -4.73 15.55 -11.82
N GLY A 325 -4.78 15.80 -13.13
CA GLY A 325 -4.48 14.80 -14.16
C GLY A 325 -3.04 14.27 -14.10
N MET A 326 -2.11 15.04 -13.52
CA MET A 326 -0.70 14.70 -13.39
C MET A 326 -0.33 13.94 -12.11
N VAL A 327 -1.27 13.77 -11.17
CA VAL A 327 -1.01 13.03 -9.92
C VAL A 327 -0.44 11.64 -10.23
N LYS A 328 0.72 11.29 -9.64
CA LYS A 328 1.45 10.03 -9.87
C LYS A 328 1.82 9.74 -11.34
N GLN A 329 1.80 10.75 -12.22
CA GLN A 329 2.18 10.66 -13.62
C GLN A 329 3.51 11.38 -13.89
N GLY A 330 4.61 10.91 -13.30
CA GLY A 330 5.93 11.57 -13.41
C GLY A 330 6.43 11.78 -14.85
N ASN A 331 5.98 10.95 -15.79
CA ASN A 331 6.32 11.03 -17.21
C ASN A 331 5.58 12.15 -17.98
N LEU A 332 4.68 12.90 -17.32
CA LEU A 332 4.19 14.19 -17.82
C LEU A 332 5.08 15.36 -17.36
N ILE A 333 6.12 15.10 -16.57
CA ILE A 333 7.06 16.13 -16.08
C ILE A 333 8.44 15.91 -16.69
N LYS A 334 8.97 14.69 -16.57
CA LYS A 334 10.30 14.34 -17.05
C LYS A 334 10.41 12.87 -17.46
N PRO A 335 11.42 12.50 -18.26
CA PRO A 335 11.75 11.10 -18.55
C PRO A 335 11.98 10.28 -17.28
N SER A 336 11.80 8.96 -17.37
CA SER A 336 12.21 8.03 -16.31
C SER A 336 13.71 8.15 -16.08
N MET A 337 14.13 8.10 -14.81
CA MET A 337 15.56 8.10 -14.48
C MET A 337 16.18 6.75 -14.85
N ARG A 338 17.40 6.78 -15.38
CA ARG A 338 18.14 5.56 -15.73
C ARG A 338 18.83 4.99 -14.48
N PRO A 339 18.40 3.82 -13.97
CA PRO A 339 19.03 3.22 -12.80
C PRO A 339 20.36 2.55 -13.17
N ASN A 340 21.24 2.33 -12.18
CA ASN A 340 22.54 1.70 -12.41
C ASN A 340 22.41 0.23 -12.86
N GLU A 341 21.39 -0.45 -12.36
CA GLU A 341 21.01 -1.83 -12.68
C GLU A 341 20.75 -2.02 -14.18
N ARG A 342 20.34 -0.96 -14.88
CA ARG A 342 20.12 -1.00 -16.34
C ARG A 342 21.37 -1.37 -17.13
N ASN A 343 22.57 -1.07 -16.62
CA ASN A 343 23.83 -1.37 -17.30
C ASN A 343 24.02 -2.87 -17.51
N THR A 344 23.63 -3.68 -16.53
CA THR A 344 23.86 -5.13 -16.54
C THR A 344 22.59 -5.94 -16.78
N PHE A 345 21.41 -5.30 -16.73
CA PHE A 345 20.11 -5.97 -16.84
C PHE A 345 20.01 -6.93 -18.03
N TYR A 346 20.45 -6.50 -19.23
CA TYR A 346 20.33 -7.28 -20.46
C TYR A 346 21.55 -8.15 -20.78
N GLU A 347 22.65 -8.07 -20.02
CA GLU A 347 23.91 -8.78 -20.35
C GLU A 347 23.72 -10.30 -20.45
N LYS A 348 22.83 -10.84 -19.62
CA LYS A 348 22.56 -12.27 -19.48
C LYS A 348 21.23 -12.71 -20.08
N ILE A 349 20.58 -11.87 -20.89
CA ILE A 349 19.22 -12.17 -21.40
C ILE A 349 19.16 -13.48 -22.21
N ASP A 350 20.27 -13.90 -22.80
CA ASP A 350 20.37 -15.13 -23.57
C ASP A 350 20.63 -16.38 -22.72
N GLU A 351 20.98 -16.24 -21.45
CA GLU A 351 21.16 -17.37 -20.54
C GLU A 351 19.81 -18.06 -20.22
N ASP A 352 19.82 -19.39 -20.07
CA ASP A 352 18.61 -20.20 -19.89
C ASP A 352 17.82 -19.88 -18.62
N ASN A 353 18.51 -19.46 -17.56
CA ASN A 353 17.91 -19.13 -16.26
C ASN A 353 17.79 -17.62 -16.00
N PHE A 354 18.00 -16.77 -17.02
CA PHE A 354 17.93 -15.30 -16.89
C PHE A 354 16.73 -14.83 -16.04
N MET A 355 15.52 -15.28 -16.38
CA MET A 355 14.31 -14.93 -15.65
C MET A 355 14.30 -15.46 -14.21
N GLY A 356 14.91 -16.61 -13.94
CA GLY A 356 15.00 -17.17 -12.60
C GLY A 356 15.87 -16.33 -11.66
N ASP A 357 16.93 -15.74 -12.22
CA ASP A 357 17.96 -14.99 -11.48
C ASP A 357 17.56 -13.53 -11.17
N LEU A 358 16.56 -13.00 -11.88
CA LEU A 358 16.01 -11.67 -11.60
C LEU A 358 15.51 -11.57 -10.15
N LYS A 359 15.78 -10.45 -9.47
CA LYS A 359 15.41 -10.27 -8.07
C LYS A 359 14.10 -9.49 -7.95
N VAL A 360 13.11 -10.11 -7.30
CA VAL A 360 11.85 -9.42 -6.96
C VAL A 360 11.94 -8.73 -5.60
N GLY A 361 12.89 -9.13 -4.74
CA GLY A 361 12.91 -8.72 -3.34
C GLY A 361 11.77 -9.35 -2.53
N ILE A 362 11.79 -9.10 -1.22
CA ILE A 362 10.80 -9.66 -0.29
C ILE A 362 9.45 -8.96 -0.46
N GLN A 363 9.42 -7.66 -0.80
CA GLN A 363 8.22 -6.82 -0.96
C GLN A 363 7.08 -7.19 0.02
N PRO A 364 7.31 -7.11 1.34
CA PRO A 364 6.39 -7.63 2.35
C PRO A 364 4.97 -7.07 2.20
N LYS A 365 4.85 -5.75 1.97
CA LYS A 365 3.61 -5.00 1.73
C LYS A 365 2.79 -5.56 0.57
N GLU A 366 3.40 -5.74 -0.60
CA GLU A 366 2.69 -6.21 -1.78
C GLU A 366 2.34 -7.70 -1.65
N ARG A 367 3.23 -8.52 -1.07
CA ARG A 367 2.98 -9.95 -0.84
C ARG A 367 1.83 -10.17 0.12
N LEU A 368 1.80 -9.40 1.21
CA LEU A 368 0.73 -9.48 2.19
C LEU A 368 -0.58 -8.98 1.57
N LYS A 369 -0.57 -7.85 0.83
CA LYS A 369 -1.70 -7.47 -0.02
C LYS A 369 -2.16 -8.63 -0.89
N ALA A 370 -1.28 -9.36 -1.57
CA ALA A 370 -1.62 -10.45 -2.51
C ALA A 370 -2.29 -11.68 -1.88
N VAL A 371 -2.10 -11.93 -0.58
CA VAL A 371 -2.73 -13.06 0.15
C VAL A 371 -4.10 -12.71 0.75
N ILE A 372 -4.46 -11.42 0.80
CA ILE A 372 -5.76 -10.99 1.33
C ILE A 372 -6.89 -11.40 0.37
N PRO A 373 -7.93 -12.12 0.86
CA PRO A 373 -9.06 -12.54 0.05
C PRO A 373 -9.79 -11.35 -0.59
N ALA A 374 -10.13 -11.46 -1.88
CA ALA A 374 -10.85 -10.41 -2.61
C ALA A 374 -12.20 -10.04 -1.96
N GLY A 375 -12.80 -10.95 -1.17
CA GLY A 375 -14.01 -10.70 -0.37
C GLY A 375 -13.82 -9.67 0.73
N ALA A 376 -12.64 -9.58 1.36
CA ALA A 376 -12.32 -8.59 2.40
C ALA A 376 -12.24 -7.17 1.81
N VAL A 377 -11.64 -7.03 0.62
CA VAL A 377 -11.61 -5.77 -0.14
C VAL A 377 -12.99 -5.39 -0.71
N ARG A 378 -13.86 -6.39 -1.01
CA ARG A 378 -15.24 -6.17 -1.48
C ARG A 378 -16.19 -5.71 -0.36
N LEU A 379 -15.97 -6.17 0.88
CA LEU A 379 -16.77 -5.79 2.04
C LEU A 379 -16.52 -4.32 2.43
N LEU A 380 -15.26 -3.87 2.38
CA LEU A 380 -14.88 -2.46 2.56
C LEU A 380 -15.43 -1.55 1.45
N LYS A 381 -15.66 -2.06 0.23
CA LYS A 381 -16.26 -1.32 -0.90
C LYS A 381 -17.78 -1.22 -0.87
N LYS A 382 -18.46 -1.95 0.04
CA LYS A 382 -19.93 -2.03 0.09
C LYS A 382 -20.56 -0.96 0.99
N TRP A 383 -19.75 -0.28 1.79
CA TRP A 383 -20.14 0.82 2.67
C TRP A 383 -19.60 2.10 2.03
N GLY A 384 -20.49 3.03 1.70
CA GLY A 384 -20.27 4.07 0.69
C GLY A 384 -19.03 4.95 0.92
N GLY A 385 -18.29 5.18 -0.18
CA GLY A 385 -17.03 5.92 -0.20
C GLY A 385 -15.86 4.98 -0.46
N GLY A 386 -15.07 5.21 -1.52
CA GLY A 386 -13.83 4.46 -1.71
C GLY A 386 -12.92 4.56 -0.48
N VAL A 387 -12.07 3.56 -0.25
CA VAL A 387 -11.03 3.67 0.80
C VAL A 387 -10.06 4.78 0.37
N THR A 388 -10.19 5.95 0.98
CA THR A 388 -9.27 7.09 0.83
C THR A 388 -8.40 7.24 2.07
N GLU A 389 -7.27 7.92 1.92
CA GLU A 389 -6.44 8.33 3.05
C GLU A 389 -7.28 9.14 4.06
N GLU A 390 -8.11 10.06 3.59
CA GLU A 390 -8.89 10.96 4.45
C GLU A 390 -9.90 10.24 5.34
N ASN A 391 -10.55 9.18 4.86
CA ASN A 391 -11.61 8.50 5.62
C ASN A 391 -11.12 7.32 6.47
N TYR A 392 -9.92 6.80 6.20
CA TYR A 392 -9.41 5.58 6.85
C TYR A 392 -7.95 5.68 7.32
N LYS A 393 -7.47 6.91 7.55
CA LYS A 393 -6.16 7.13 8.15
C LYS A 393 -6.14 6.70 9.62
N VAL A 394 -5.09 5.99 10.00
CA VAL A 394 -4.85 5.53 11.37
C VAL A 394 -3.62 6.26 11.94
N SER A 395 -3.78 6.92 13.08
CA SER A 395 -2.68 7.51 13.85
C SER A 395 -2.13 6.48 14.83
N VAL A 396 -0.88 6.08 14.62
CA VAL A 396 -0.14 5.19 15.53
C VAL A 396 0.71 6.05 16.45
N ILE A 397 0.33 6.13 17.72
CA ILE A 397 1.03 6.97 18.72
C ILE A 397 2.01 6.10 19.50
N VAL A 398 3.28 6.52 19.49
CA VAL A 398 4.39 5.83 20.17
C VAL A 398 5.02 6.77 21.20
N PRO A 399 4.80 6.55 22.51
CA PRO A 399 5.52 7.28 23.54
C PRO A 399 6.97 6.76 23.62
N VAL A 400 7.92 7.68 23.67
CA VAL A 400 9.36 7.39 23.63
C VAL A 400 10.04 8.03 24.85
N TYR A 401 10.67 7.21 25.69
CA TYR A 401 11.52 7.67 26.78
C TYR A 401 12.60 6.64 27.10
N ASN A 402 13.85 6.92 26.73
CA ASN A 402 15.01 6.06 27.03
C ASN A 402 14.89 4.60 26.55
N VAL A 403 14.47 4.40 25.28
CA VAL A 403 14.24 3.09 24.63
C VAL A 403 15.07 2.91 23.37
N ALA A 404 16.20 3.60 23.24
CA ALA A 404 17.04 3.60 22.04
C ALA A 404 17.38 2.20 21.50
N PRO A 405 17.69 1.18 22.33
CA PRO A 405 18.01 -0.16 21.82
C PRO A 405 16.87 -0.87 21.08
N PHE A 406 15.63 -0.42 21.25
CA PHE A 406 14.43 -1.11 20.76
C PHE A 406 13.64 -0.29 19.75
N LEU A 407 13.77 1.04 19.82
CA LEU A 407 12.93 1.98 19.08
C LEU A 407 12.97 1.78 17.57
N GLU A 408 14.15 1.53 16.98
CA GLU A 408 14.26 1.33 15.53
C GLU A 408 13.40 0.16 15.05
N LYS A 409 13.49 -1.00 15.72
CA LYS A 409 12.65 -2.16 15.39
C LYS A 409 11.16 -1.89 15.60
N CYS A 410 10.80 -1.14 16.65
CA CYS A 410 9.41 -0.73 16.90
C CYS A 410 8.87 0.07 15.70
N VAL A 411 9.55 1.17 15.34
CA VAL A 411 9.13 2.06 14.26
C VAL A 411 9.15 1.35 12.91
N GLU A 412 10.16 0.53 12.61
CA GLU A 412 10.22 -0.28 11.39
C GLU A 412 9.04 -1.25 11.27
N SER A 413 8.58 -1.85 12.37
CA SER A 413 7.41 -2.74 12.37
C SER A 413 6.09 -1.99 12.05
N ILE A 414 6.02 -0.70 12.41
CA ILE A 414 4.88 0.16 12.09
C ILE A 414 4.99 0.70 10.65
N LEU A 415 6.19 1.10 10.21
CA LEU A 415 6.42 1.54 8.84
C LEU A 415 6.12 0.46 7.80
N SER A 416 6.27 -0.81 8.20
CA SER A 416 6.02 -2.00 7.38
C SER A 416 4.58 -2.54 7.42
N GLN A 417 3.63 -1.80 8.02
CA GLN A 417 2.22 -2.18 7.98
C GLN A 417 1.67 -2.32 6.55
N THR A 418 0.73 -3.23 6.34
CA THR A 418 0.01 -3.37 5.06
C THR A 418 -1.01 -2.29 4.78
N TRP A 419 -1.49 -1.64 5.84
CA TRP A 419 -2.35 -0.49 5.71
C TRP A 419 -1.51 0.74 5.36
N ASP A 420 -1.78 1.33 4.19
CA ASP A 420 -0.95 2.42 3.66
C ASP A 420 -1.28 3.77 4.29
N PHE A 421 -2.51 3.94 4.77
CA PHE A 421 -3.00 5.20 5.33
C PHE A 421 -2.71 5.24 6.83
N ILE A 422 -1.43 5.31 7.18
CA ILE A 422 -0.99 5.49 8.56
C ILE A 422 -0.19 6.78 8.68
N GLU A 423 -0.29 7.40 9.85
CA GLU A 423 0.75 8.28 10.34
C GLU A 423 1.31 7.73 11.64
N ILE A 424 2.59 7.97 11.87
CA ILE A 424 3.32 7.48 13.02
C ILE A 424 3.74 8.69 13.83
N ILE A 425 3.27 8.81 15.06
CA ILE A 425 3.53 9.96 15.92
C ILE A 425 4.46 9.49 17.04
N LEU A 426 5.74 9.82 16.90
CA LEU A 426 6.75 9.56 17.91
C LEU A 426 6.79 10.74 18.88
N VAL A 427 6.47 10.49 20.15
CA VAL A 427 6.50 11.51 21.19
C VAL A 427 7.68 11.24 22.11
N ASP A 428 8.78 11.95 21.88
CA ASP A 428 9.97 11.91 22.72
C ASP A 428 9.74 12.75 23.98
N ASP A 429 9.50 12.08 25.10
CA ASP A 429 9.18 12.65 26.40
C ASP A 429 10.46 13.01 27.19
N GLY A 430 11.39 13.68 26.52
CA GLY A 430 12.63 14.17 27.10
C GLY A 430 13.66 13.07 27.35
N SER A 431 13.85 12.17 26.38
CA SER A 431 14.87 11.12 26.47
C SER A 431 16.27 11.70 26.66
N THR A 432 17.07 11.04 27.49
CA THR A 432 18.47 11.38 27.77
C THR A 432 19.45 10.45 27.06
N ASP A 433 18.96 9.37 26.44
CA ASP A 433 19.73 8.50 25.56
C ASP A 433 19.56 8.92 24.08
N ASN A 434 19.97 8.04 23.15
CA ASN A 434 19.88 8.30 21.72
C ASN A 434 18.44 8.20 21.14
N SER A 435 17.39 8.01 21.95
CA SER A 435 16.02 7.81 21.44
C SER A 435 15.52 9.02 20.63
N GLY A 436 15.77 10.24 21.12
CA GLY A 436 15.38 11.47 20.42
C GLY A 436 16.04 11.58 19.04
N LEU A 437 17.33 11.25 18.94
CA LEU A 437 18.06 11.20 17.67
C LEU A 437 17.47 10.16 16.71
N ILE A 438 17.10 8.98 17.22
CA ILE A 438 16.46 7.93 16.41
C ILE A 438 15.10 8.41 15.89
N CYS A 439 14.31 9.13 16.70
CA CYS A 439 13.05 9.73 16.23
C CYS A 439 13.29 10.66 15.02
N ASP A 440 14.27 11.57 15.12
CA ASP A 440 14.61 12.48 14.03
C ASP A 440 15.08 11.75 12.76
N GLN A 441 15.89 10.70 12.92
CA GLN A 441 16.33 9.87 11.80
C GLN A 441 15.15 9.16 11.13
N MET A 442 14.17 8.66 11.90
CA MET A 442 12.98 8.01 11.34
C MET A 442 12.10 8.99 10.57
N LYS A 443 11.96 10.23 11.06
CA LYS A 443 11.27 11.32 10.35
C LYS A 443 11.91 11.67 9.01
N GLN A 444 13.24 11.65 8.92
CA GLN A 444 13.94 11.89 7.66
C GLN A 444 13.80 10.73 6.67
N LYS A 445 13.57 9.50 7.15
CA LYS A 445 13.46 8.30 6.32
C LYS A 445 12.06 8.12 5.69
N ASP A 446 10.99 8.58 6.34
CA ASP A 446 9.61 8.36 5.88
C ASP A 446 8.68 9.52 6.27
N ASP A 447 8.02 10.13 5.27
CA ASP A 447 7.14 11.30 5.43
C ASP A 447 5.89 11.03 6.30
N ARG A 448 5.56 9.75 6.56
CA ARG A 448 4.45 9.38 7.46
C ARG A 448 4.81 9.56 8.94
N VAL A 449 6.09 9.77 9.26
CA VAL A 449 6.58 9.89 10.64
C VAL A 449 6.56 11.35 11.08
N LYS A 450 5.82 11.63 12.15
CA LYS A 450 5.83 12.88 12.89
C LYS A 450 6.59 12.68 14.19
N VAL A 451 7.37 13.68 14.58
CA VAL A 451 8.13 13.67 15.82
C VAL A 451 7.77 14.89 16.64
N LEU A 452 7.48 14.68 17.91
CA LEU A 452 7.26 15.71 18.91
C LEU A 452 8.26 15.50 20.06
N HIS A 453 9.17 16.45 20.26
CA HIS A 453 10.02 16.49 21.45
C HIS A 453 9.39 17.38 22.50
N LYS A 454 9.35 16.91 23.74
CA LYS A 454 8.84 17.66 24.89
C LYS A 454 9.68 17.40 26.14
N SER A 455 9.52 18.25 27.15
CA SER A 455 10.06 17.95 28.49
C SER A 455 9.35 16.73 29.08
N ASN A 456 10.07 15.94 29.87
CA ASN A 456 9.54 14.72 30.48
C ASN A 456 8.32 15.03 31.37
N GLY A 457 7.16 14.52 30.97
CA GLY A 457 5.90 14.60 31.70
C GLY A 457 5.29 13.24 32.02
N GLY A 458 5.97 12.15 31.71
CA GLY A 458 5.50 10.79 31.85
C GLY A 458 4.73 10.25 30.63
N VAL A 459 4.62 8.93 30.56
CA VAL A 459 3.98 8.19 29.45
C VAL A 459 2.56 8.65 29.13
N SER A 460 1.79 9.01 30.16
CA SER A 460 0.42 9.52 30.02
C SER A 460 0.39 10.88 29.31
N ALA A 461 1.27 11.81 29.71
CA ALA A 461 1.39 13.10 29.05
C ALA A 461 1.87 12.94 27.60
N ALA A 462 2.83 12.03 27.34
CA ALA A 462 3.32 11.75 26.00
C ALA A 462 2.20 11.22 25.07
N ARG A 463 1.39 10.27 25.54
CA ARG A 463 0.25 9.76 24.76
C ARG A 463 -0.79 10.85 24.48
N ASN A 464 -1.10 11.71 25.46
CA ASN A 464 -2.01 12.83 25.27
C ASN A 464 -1.49 13.82 24.21
N SER A 465 -0.22 14.22 24.28
CA SER A 465 0.38 15.10 23.27
C SER A 465 0.37 14.46 21.87
N GLY A 466 0.52 13.14 21.78
CA GLY A 466 0.37 12.41 20.54
C GLY A 466 -1.07 12.42 19.99
N MET A 467 -2.07 12.32 20.87
CA MET A 467 -3.49 12.42 20.50
C MET A 467 -3.86 13.80 19.99
N GLU A 468 -3.28 14.86 20.55
CA GLU A 468 -3.56 16.26 20.15
C GLU A 468 -3.15 16.56 18.71
N ILE A 469 -2.08 15.93 18.22
CA ILE A 469 -1.57 16.15 16.85
C ILE A 469 -1.95 15.02 15.88
N ALA A 470 -2.76 14.07 16.35
CA ALA A 470 -3.33 13.01 15.53
C ALA A 470 -4.34 13.59 14.55
N SER A 471 -4.26 13.14 13.30
CA SER A 471 -5.10 13.54 12.17
C SER A 471 -5.83 12.37 11.51
N GLY A 472 -5.62 11.14 11.99
CA GLY A 472 -6.33 9.96 11.53
C GLY A 472 -7.72 9.87 12.15
N GLY A 473 -8.68 9.35 11.39
CA GLY A 473 -10.01 9.01 11.89
C GLY A 473 -10.03 7.84 12.89
N PHE A 474 -8.88 7.17 13.05
CA PHE A 474 -8.68 6.08 14.00
C PHE A 474 -7.35 6.24 14.73
N ILE A 475 -7.28 5.78 15.98
CA ILE A 475 -6.09 5.90 16.83
C ILE A 475 -5.75 4.54 17.43
N CYS A 476 -4.45 4.19 17.46
CA CYS A 476 -3.94 3.09 18.27
C CYS A 476 -2.59 3.46 18.91
N PHE A 477 -2.24 2.75 19.98
CA PHE A 477 -1.00 2.97 20.72
C PHE A 477 -0.06 1.77 20.60
N VAL A 478 1.23 2.04 20.46
CA VAL A 478 2.31 1.03 20.46
C VAL A 478 3.42 1.53 21.37
N ASP A 479 3.92 0.68 22.28
CA ASP A 479 5.00 1.06 23.18
C ASP A 479 6.37 1.00 22.46
N GLY A 480 7.26 1.95 22.78
CA GLY A 480 8.53 2.14 22.04
C GLY A 480 9.54 0.99 22.14
N ASP A 481 9.34 0.05 23.06
CA ASP A 481 10.15 -1.18 23.22
C ASP A 481 9.50 -2.46 22.65
N ASP A 482 8.26 -2.34 22.16
CA ASP A 482 7.50 -3.41 21.53
C ASP A 482 7.58 -3.36 19.99
N TYR A 483 6.95 -4.32 19.31
CA TYR A 483 6.79 -4.30 17.86
C TYR A 483 5.50 -5.02 17.44
N VAL A 484 5.02 -4.78 16.22
CA VAL A 484 3.72 -5.28 15.76
C VAL A 484 3.82 -6.20 14.54
N MET A 485 2.79 -7.03 14.34
CA MET A 485 2.66 -7.82 13.11
C MET A 485 2.46 -6.91 11.89
N PRO A 486 2.92 -7.30 10.68
CA PRO A 486 2.76 -6.49 9.48
C PRO A 486 1.30 -6.15 9.10
N ASP A 487 0.32 -6.91 9.60
CA ASP A 487 -1.11 -6.67 9.39
C ASP A 487 -1.85 -6.18 10.65
N TYR A 488 -1.15 -5.69 11.68
CA TYR A 488 -1.73 -5.23 12.94
C TYR A 488 -2.83 -4.17 12.73
N VAL A 489 -2.51 -3.07 12.04
CA VAL A 489 -3.45 -1.98 11.78
C VAL A 489 -4.59 -2.44 10.87
N GLU A 490 -4.25 -3.12 9.78
CA GLU A 490 -5.23 -3.59 8.79
C GLU A 490 -6.25 -4.54 9.41
N TYR A 491 -5.80 -5.53 10.18
CA TYR A 491 -6.68 -6.49 10.85
C TYR A 491 -7.66 -5.80 11.80
N MET A 492 -7.14 -4.89 12.64
CA MET A 492 -7.93 -4.19 13.64
C MET A 492 -8.97 -3.28 12.98
N LEU A 493 -8.56 -2.56 11.94
CA LEU A 493 -9.42 -1.66 11.17
C LEU A 493 -10.49 -2.46 10.41
N GLU A 494 -10.13 -3.60 9.81
CA GLU A 494 -11.09 -4.50 9.16
C GLU A 494 -12.17 -4.97 10.14
N GLN A 495 -11.77 -5.44 11.33
CA GLN A 495 -12.75 -5.90 12.33
C GLN A 495 -13.63 -4.75 12.80
N LEU A 496 -13.06 -3.58 13.07
CA LEU A 496 -13.79 -2.40 13.52
C LEU A 496 -14.86 -1.99 12.50
N ILE A 497 -14.47 -1.86 11.22
CA ILE A 497 -15.38 -1.45 10.14
C ILE A 497 -16.43 -2.52 9.86
N LYS A 498 -16.02 -3.79 9.70
CA LYS A 498 -16.92 -4.89 9.34
C LYS A 498 -18.06 -5.08 10.34
N ASN A 499 -17.78 -4.82 11.60
CA ASN A 499 -18.74 -4.99 12.68
C ASN A 499 -19.42 -3.67 13.07
N ASP A 500 -19.08 -2.57 12.42
CA ASP A 500 -19.52 -1.22 12.73
C ASP A 500 -19.40 -0.92 14.24
N ALA A 501 -18.16 -1.03 14.72
CA ALA A 501 -17.80 -0.91 16.12
C ALA A 501 -17.07 0.41 16.42
N ASP A 502 -17.10 0.81 17.69
CA ASP A 502 -16.35 1.97 18.21
C ASP A 502 -14.88 1.62 18.44
N ILE A 503 -14.65 0.36 18.82
CA ILE A 503 -13.37 -0.17 19.26
C ILE A 503 -13.16 -1.58 18.69
N ALA A 504 -11.96 -1.84 18.18
CA ALA A 504 -11.46 -3.19 17.97
C ALA A 504 -10.37 -3.50 18.99
N LEU A 505 -10.34 -4.74 19.49
CA LEU A 505 -9.29 -5.23 20.38
C LEU A 505 -8.92 -6.70 20.15
N THR A 506 -7.71 -7.07 20.54
CA THR A 506 -7.29 -8.48 20.66
C THR A 506 -7.06 -8.86 22.11
N THR A 507 -7.51 -10.07 22.47
CA THR A 507 -7.37 -10.61 23.84
C THR A 507 -6.02 -11.29 24.07
N GLN A 508 -5.25 -11.55 23.01
CA GLN A 508 -3.96 -12.24 23.06
C GLN A 508 -2.89 -11.45 22.31
N MET A 509 -1.65 -11.62 22.76
CA MET A 509 -0.46 -11.04 22.16
C MET A 509 0.66 -12.09 22.16
N PHE A 510 1.70 -11.88 21.34
CA PHE A 510 2.92 -12.64 21.44
C PHE A 510 3.74 -12.15 22.65
N GLY A 511 4.54 -13.06 23.23
CA GLY A 511 5.57 -12.70 24.19
C GLY A 511 6.80 -13.57 24.00
N ASN A 512 7.91 -13.23 24.67
CA ASN A 512 9.22 -13.90 24.51
C ASN A 512 9.21 -15.43 24.72
N PHE A 513 8.14 -16.00 25.30
CA PHE A 513 7.99 -17.43 25.58
C PHE A 513 6.77 -18.06 24.89
N ASP A 514 6.02 -17.28 24.11
CA ASP A 514 4.81 -17.72 23.41
C ASP A 514 4.74 -17.05 22.02
N GLU A 515 5.43 -17.68 21.07
CA GLU A 515 5.54 -17.27 19.68
C GLU A 515 4.47 -17.92 18.78
N LYS A 516 3.63 -18.81 19.33
CA LYS A 516 2.64 -19.54 18.54
C LYS A 516 1.36 -18.72 18.36
N GLN A 517 0.91 -18.62 17.12
CA GLN A 517 -0.38 -18.03 16.77
C GLN A 517 -1.54 -18.92 17.26
N VAL A 518 -2.72 -18.33 17.47
CA VAL A 518 -3.95 -19.08 17.73
C VAL A 518 -4.37 -19.89 16.51
N LYS A 519 -4.99 -21.07 16.72
CA LYS A 519 -5.45 -21.93 15.61
C LYS A 519 -6.60 -21.30 14.83
N ASN A 520 -7.57 -20.73 15.54
CA ASN A 520 -8.74 -20.07 14.99
C ASN A 520 -8.87 -18.69 15.64
N ASP A 521 -9.18 -17.70 14.81
CA ASP A 521 -9.53 -16.37 15.30
C ASP A 521 -11.03 -16.29 15.52
N GLU A 522 -11.44 -16.37 16.79
CA GLU A 522 -12.83 -16.21 17.17
C GLU A 522 -13.13 -14.72 17.35
N ILE A 523 -13.95 -14.18 16.45
CA ILE A 523 -14.42 -12.80 16.51
C ILE A 523 -15.75 -12.77 17.27
N THR A 524 -15.83 -11.92 18.30
CA THR A 524 -17.03 -11.68 19.08
C THR A 524 -17.29 -10.18 19.23
N THR A 525 -18.50 -9.81 19.62
CA THR A 525 -18.89 -8.43 19.84
C THR A 525 -19.42 -8.27 21.26
N TRP A 526 -18.98 -7.22 21.93
CA TRP A 526 -19.35 -6.87 23.31
C TRP A 526 -19.97 -5.47 23.32
N ASN A 527 -20.86 -5.22 24.28
CA ASN A 527 -21.24 -3.86 24.65
C ASN A 527 -20.22 -3.27 25.64
N GLY A 528 -20.40 -2.00 26.00
CA GLY A 528 -19.52 -1.33 26.96
C GLY A 528 -19.41 -2.02 28.32
N GLU A 529 -20.52 -2.51 28.90
CA GLU A 529 -20.49 -3.21 30.19
C GLU A 529 -19.69 -4.52 30.12
N ASP A 530 -19.87 -5.31 29.06
CA ASP A 530 -19.14 -6.55 28.83
C ASP A 530 -17.63 -6.29 28.67
N ALA A 531 -17.26 -5.22 27.98
CA ALA A 531 -15.87 -4.80 27.82
C ALA A 531 -15.24 -4.35 29.15
N VAL A 532 -15.99 -3.60 29.98
CA VAL A 532 -15.57 -3.17 31.32
C VAL A 532 -15.40 -4.38 32.26
N GLU A 533 -16.36 -5.31 32.28
CA GLU A 533 -16.22 -6.56 33.03
C GLU A 533 -14.97 -7.32 32.60
N ALA A 534 -14.77 -7.46 31.28
CA ALA A 534 -13.65 -8.23 30.73
C ALA A 534 -12.29 -7.65 31.14
N ILE A 535 -12.09 -6.33 31.08
CA ILE A 535 -10.82 -5.71 31.48
C ILE A 535 -10.62 -5.75 33.00
N LEU A 536 -11.66 -5.51 33.80
CA LEU A 536 -11.60 -5.66 35.27
C LEU A 536 -11.28 -7.11 35.68
N CYS A 537 -11.72 -8.08 34.87
CA CYS A 537 -11.42 -9.50 35.08
C CYS A 537 -10.08 -9.98 34.47
N TYR A 538 -9.26 -9.05 33.94
CA TYR A 538 -7.96 -9.34 33.28
C TYR A 538 -8.10 -10.33 32.10
N ARG A 539 -9.23 -10.30 31.39
CA ARG A 539 -9.45 -11.06 30.16
C ARG A 539 -8.96 -10.34 28.90
N VAL A 540 -8.63 -9.07 29.03
CA VAL A 540 -8.11 -8.19 27.97
C VAL A 540 -6.79 -7.61 28.46
N PRO A 541 -5.80 -7.38 27.58
CA PRO A 541 -4.60 -6.64 27.93
C PRO A 541 -4.94 -5.28 28.56
N ILE A 542 -4.40 -4.99 29.75
CA ILE A 542 -4.69 -3.74 30.47
C ILE A 542 -4.01 -2.52 29.85
N GLY A 543 -2.91 -2.71 29.12
CA GLY A 543 -2.22 -1.65 28.38
C GLY A 543 -3.06 -1.11 27.23
N CYS A 544 -2.67 0.05 26.69
CA CYS A 544 -3.38 0.72 25.60
C CYS A 544 -3.15 0.07 24.23
N TYR A 545 -2.12 -0.76 24.13
CA TYR A 545 -1.84 -1.59 22.96
C TYR A 545 -2.90 -2.68 22.75
N CYS A 546 -2.83 -3.36 21.59
CA CYS A 546 -3.79 -4.37 21.15
C CYS A 546 -5.22 -3.81 20.96
N LYS A 547 -5.34 -2.51 20.70
CA LYS A 547 -6.62 -1.79 20.56
C LYS A 547 -6.53 -0.75 19.45
N LEU A 548 -7.64 -0.56 18.74
CA LEU A 548 -7.85 0.48 17.75
C LEU A 548 -9.19 1.15 18.08
N PHE A 549 -9.19 2.47 18.12
CA PHE A 549 -10.33 3.29 18.50
C PHE A 549 -10.71 4.19 17.34
N ARG A 550 -12.01 4.49 17.17
CA ARG A 550 -12.42 5.66 16.39
C ARG A 550 -11.96 6.94 17.09
N ALA A 551 -11.48 7.93 16.33
CA ALA A 551 -10.89 9.14 16.89
C ALA A 551 -11.94 10.06 17.54
N ASP A 552 -13.11 10.20 16.91
CA ASP A 552 -14.27 10.96 17.42
C ASP A 552 -14.72 10.46 18.81
N PHE A 553 -14.61 9.16 19.05
CA PHE A 553 -14.95 8.51 20.30
C PHE A 553 -14.01 8.90 21.47
N LEU A 554 -12.79 9.36 21.16
CA LEU A 554 -11.76 9.71 22.12
C LEU A 554 -11.70 11.21 22.46
N GLU A 555 -12.54 12.06 21.84
CA GLU A 555 -12.43 13.54 21.94
C GLU A 555 -12.37 14.06 23.39
N ASP A 556 -13.18 13.50 24.29
CA ASP A 556 -13.34 13.86 25.71
C ASP A 556 -12.62 12.92 26.69
N VAL A 557 -11.84 11.94 26.20
CA VAL A 557 -11.10 11.00 27.06
C VAL A 557 -9.61 11.23 26.93
N ARG A 558 -8.91 11.39 28.05
CA ARG A 558 -7.45 11.57 28.12
C ARG A 558 -6.83 10.66 29.16
N PHE A 559 -5.54 10.39 28.99
CA PHE A 559 -4.73 9.79 30.04
C PHE A 559 -4.57 10.77 31.20
N ILE A 560 -4.61 10.28 32.43
CA ILE A 560 -4.37 11.09 33.62
C ILE A 560 -2.83 11.20 33.79
N PRO A 561 -2.22 12.40 33.62
CA PRO A 561 -0.76 12.55 33.57
C PRO A 561 -0.03 12.00 34.81
N GLU A 562 -0.63 12.11 35.98
CA GLU A 562 -0.06 11.68 37.26
C GLU A 562 -0.08 10.16 37.44
N ILE A 563 -0.89 9.42 36.67
CA ILE A 563 -0.91 7.95 36.69
C ILE A 563 0.14 7.46 35.70
N PHE A 564 1.24 6.90 36.22
CA PHE A 564 2.32 6.28 35.44
C PHE A 564 2.41 4.74 35.63
N ILE A 565 1.54 4.17 36.48
CA ILE A 565 1.32 2.73 36.62
C ILE A 565 -0.19 2.49 36.61
N GLY A 566 -0.67 1.69 35.64
CA GLY A 566 -2.10 1.42 35.49
C GLY A 566 -2.83 2.51 34.71
N GLU A 567 -2.09 3.35 33.99
CA GLU A 567 -2.59 4.41 33.13
C GLU A 567 -3.44 3.86 31.98
N GLY A 568 -2.99 2.77 31.36
CA GLY A 568 -3.78 2.09 30.34
C GLY A 568 -5.03 1.44 30.89
N PHE A 569 -4.99 0.98 32.15
CA PHE A 569 -6.16 0.39 32.79
C PHE A 569 -7.25 1.45 33.02
N ASN A 570 -6.86 2.62 33.54
CA ASN A 570 -7.77 3.76 33.70
C ASN A 570 -8.35 4.23 32.37
N PHE A 571 -7.49 4.47 31.39
CA PHE A 571 -7.91 4.94 30.07
C PHE A 571 -8.90 3.96 29.43
N ASN A 572 -8.55 2.67 29.36
CA ASN A 572 -9.41 1.67 28.73
C ASN A 572 -10.76 1.52 29.46
N VAL A 573 -10.81 1.56 30.80
CA VAL A 573 -12.08 1.52 31.53
C VAL A 573 -12.93 2.77 31.26
N ALA A 574 -12.31 3.95 31.19
CA ALA A 574 -13.03 5.18 30.83
C ALA A 574 -13.62 5.11 29.41
N VAL A 575 -12.84 4.61 28.45
CA VAL A 575 -13.24 4.47 27.03
C VAL A 575 -14.31 3.37 26.88
N PHE A 576 -14.14 2.19 27.48
CA PHE A 576 -15.08 1.07 27.33
C PHE A 576 -16.47 1.37 27.87
N GLN A 577 -16.59 2.15 28.94
CA GLN A 577 -17.89 2.52 29.52
C GLN A 577 -18.76 3.36 28.58
N LYS A 578 -18.14 4.03 27.60
CA LYS A 578 -18.83 4.85 26.61
C LYS A 578 -19.25 4.06 25.37
N ALA A 579 -18.72 2.84 25.19
CA ALA A 579 -18.76 2.16 23.90
C ALA A 579 -20.07 1.42 23.72
N ASP A 580 -20.72 1.63 22.59
CA ASP A 580 -21.91 0.87 22.22
C ASP A 580 -21.49 -0.52 21.74
N LYS A 581 -20.40 -0.58 20.96
CA LYS A 581 -19.93 -1.82 20.37
C LYS A 581 -18.40 -1.94 20.34
N VAL A 582 -17.92 -3.03 20.93
CA VAL A 582 -16.51 -3.43 20.95
C VAL A 582 -16.37 -4.77 20.23
N VAL A 583 -15.59 -4.81 19.14
CA VAL A 583 -15.25 -6.06 18.45
C VAL A 583 -13.97 -6.65 19.02
N VAL A 584 -13.99 -7.97 19.23
CA VAL A 584 -12.95 -8.68 19.96
C VAL A 584 -12.47 -9.89 19.19
N GLY A 585 -11.17 -9.90 18.89
CA GLY A 585 -10.47 -11.03 18.29
C GLY A 585 -9.57 -11.79 19.28
N LYS A 586 -9.19 -13.00 18.90
CA LYS A 586 -8.19 -13.83 19.62
C LYS A 586 -6.84 -13.86 18.90
N ARG A 587 -6.78 -13.44 17.65
CA ARG A 587 -5.54 -13.37 16.88
C ARG A 587 -4.49 -12.51 17.58
N LYS A 588 -3.27 -13.04 17.68
CA LYS A 588 -2.12 -12.29 18.18
C LYS A 588 -1.56 -11.43 17.04
N THR A 589 -1.55 -10.12 17.25
CA THR A 589 -1.07 -9.15 16.26
C THR A 589 -0.01 -8.19 16.81
N TYR A 590 0.33 -8.33 18.09
CA TYR A 590 1.23 -7.46 18.82
C TYR A 590 2.29 -8.30 19.55
N TYR A 591 3.56 -7.86 19.55
CA TYR A 591 4.64 -8.51 20.27
C TYR A 591 5.01 -7.70 21.50
N TYR A 592 4.61 -8.21 22.67
CA TYR A 592 4.93 -7.61 23.95
C TYR A 592 6.26 -8.13 24.48
N ARG A 593 7.24 -7.23 24.55
CA ARG A 593 8.62 -7.52 24.95
C ARG A 593 8.72 -7.61 26.48
N ARG A 594 9.42 -8.62 26.99
CA ARG A 594 9.64 -8.83 28.44
C ARG A 594 11.10 -8.89 28.88
N ASP A 595 12.03 -8.73 27.96
CA ASP A 595 13.49 -8.74 28.18
C ASP A 595 14.08 -7.33 28.29
N ASN A 596 13.27 -6.27 28.33
CA ASN A 596 13.76 -4.91 28.55
C ASN A 596 14.13 -4.69 30.04
N PRO A 597 15.43 -4.57 30.40
CA PRO A 597 15.87 -4.41 31.78
C PRO A 597 15.47 -3.06 32.39
N THR A 598 15.19 -2.05 31.57
CA THR A 598 14.79 -0.70 32.02
C THR A 598 13.26 -0.52 32.06
N SER A 599 12.47 -1.55 31.72
CA SER A 599 11.01 -1.47 31.75
C SER A 599 10.48 -1.06 33.13
N ALA A 600 9.40 -0.28 33.13
CA ALA A 600 8.73 0.19 34.33
C ALA A 600 8.31 -0.95 35.27
N MET A 601 8.14 -2.18 34.78
CA MET A 601 7.72 -3.33 35.59
C MET A 601 8.86 -4.19 36.13
N THR A 602 10.11 -3.89 35.76
CA THR A 602 11.27 -4.77 36.03
C THR A 602 11.87 -4.57 37.42
N LYS A 603 11.87 -3.33 37.95
CA LYS A 603 12.42 -2.98 39.27
C LYS A 603 11.34 -2.60 40.27
N PHE A 604 11.46 -3.12 41.50
CA PHE A 604 10.59 -2.75 42.61
C PHE A 604 10.68 -1.24 42.88
N SER A 605 9.53 -0.63 43.16
CA SER A 605 9.44 0.76 43.60
C SER A 605 8.17 0.93 44.41
N ILE A 606 8.29 1.53 45.59
CA ILE A 606 7.12 1.81 46.44
C ILE A 606 6.16 2.80 45.77
N LYS A 607 6.69 3.85 45.13
CA LYS A 607 5.92 4.85 44.38
C LYS A 607 5.07 4.22 43.27
N LYS A 608 5.58 3.17 42.62
CA LYS A 608 4.82 2.41 41.60
C LYS A 608 3.64 1.66 42.20
N CYS A 609 3.82 1.06 43.38
CA CYS A 609 2.74 0.38 44.10
C CYS A 609 1.67 1.39 44.55
N GLU A 610 2.09 2.52 45.10
CA GLU A 610 1.18 3.61 45.50
C GLU A 610 0.38 4.15 44.31
N CYS A 611 1.07 4.45 43.20
CA CYS A 611 0.43 4.92 41.97
C CYS A 611 -0.58 3.90 41.41
N GLY A 612 -0.23 2.61 41.35
CA GLY A 612 -1.14 1.58 40.85
C GLY A 612 -2.34 1.31 41.75
N LEU A 613 -2.21 1.48 43.08
CA LEU A 613 -3.35 1.42 43.98
C LEU A 613 -4.24 2.65 43.85
N TRP A 614 -3.64 3.84 43.73
CA TRP A 614 -4.38 5.06 43.45
C TRP A 614 -5.14 4.98 42.11
N ALA A 615 -4.52 4.40 41.09
CA ALA A 615 -5.13 4.13 39.80
C ALA A 615 -6.42 3.28 39.92
N LEU A 616 -6.50 2.31 40.85
CA LEU A 616 -7.72 1.55 41.11
C LEU A 616 -8.81 2.37 41.81
N ASP A 617 -8.40 3.25 42.74
CA ASP A 617 -9.32 4.15 43.43
C ASP A 617 -9.95 5.14 42.43
N VAL A 618 -9.15 5.66 41.49
CA VAL A 618 -9.63 6.51 40.38
C VAL A 618 -10.60 5.76 39.47
N ILE A 619 -10.29 4.51 39.09
CA ILE A 619 -11.24 3.66 38.34
C ILE A 619 -12.57 3.57 39.09
N LYS A 620 -12.54 3.26 40.40
CA LYS A 620 -13.77 3.14 41.20
C LYS A 620 -14.59 4.42 41.21
N GLN A 621 -13.93 5.56 41.40
CA GLN A 621 -14.59 6.87 41.48
C GLN A 621 -15.21 7.27 40.14
N ASN A 622 -14.61 6.85 39.02
CA ASN A 622 -15.03 7.20 37.66
C ASN A 622 -15.89 6.13 36.97
N LEU A 623 -16.26 5.04 37.66
CA LEU A 623 -17.21 4.06 37.15
C LEU A 623 -18.61 4.71 37.04
N LYS A 624 -19.15 4.74 35.83
CA LYS A 624 -20.50 5.19 35.49
C LYS A 624 -21.48 4.01 35.36
N ILE A 625 -20.97 2.83 34.99
CA ILE A 625 -21.79 1.62 34.88
C ILE A 625 -21.85 0.94 36.24
N HIS A 626 -23.05 0.92 36.85
CA HIS A 626 -23.28 0.29 38.14
C HIS A 626 -24.14 -0.96 37.98
N SER A 627 -23.52 -2.13 38.15
CA SER A 627 -24.21 -3.41 38.21
C SER A 627 -23.50 -4.33 39.19
N LYS A 628 -24.23 -5.31 39.75
CA LYS A 628 -23.65 -6.32 40.64
C LYS A 628 -22.46 -7.05 40.00
N ARG A 629 -22.50 -7.20 38.67
CA ARG A 629 -21.46 -7.83 37.87
C ARG A 629 -20.20 -6.96 37.83
N ILE A 630 -20.35 -5.67 37.56
CA ILE A 630 -19.23 -4.72 37.56
C ILE A 630 -18.66 -4.53 38.97
N ASP A 631 -19.49 -4.49 40.01
CA ASP A 631 -19.02 -4.39 41.40
C ASP A 631 -18.18 -5.63 41.81
N ALA A 632 -18.59 -6.82 41.38
CA ALA A 632 -17.83 -8.05 41.60
C ALA A 632 -16.52 -8.05 40.80
N ALA A 633 -16.56 -7.61 39.53
CA ALA A 633 -15.38 -7.48 38.68
C ALA A 633 -14.37 -6.46 39.24
N TRP A 634 -14.84 -5.30 39.74
CA TRP A 634 -14.01 -4.31 40.41
C TRP A 634 -13.40 -4.87 41.69
N THR A 635 -14.19 -5.58 42.51
CA THR A 635 -13.68 -6.23 43.73
C THR A 635 -12.54 -7.20 43.39
N TYR A 636 -12.69 -7.97 42.32
CA TYR A 636 -11.65 -8.85 41.82
C TYR A 636 -10.43 -8.09 41.30
N ALA A 637 -10.61 -7.01 40.53
CA ALA A 637 -9.50 -6.18 40.06
C ALA A 637 -8.71 -5.58 41.22
N ASN A 638 -9.42 -5.07 42.23
CA ASN A 638 -8.85 -4.56 43.47
C ASN A 638 -8.01 -5.63 44.17
N TRP A 639 -8.57 -6.83 44.35
CA TRP A 639 -7.84 -7.97 44.91
C TRP A 639 -6.61 -8.33 44.07
N ARG A 640 -6.76 -8.42 42.74
CA ARG A 640 -5.70 -8.84 41.83
C ARG A 640 -4.49 -7.91 41.90
N THR A 641 -4.68 -6.59 41.84
CA THR A 641 -3.60 -5.60 41.93
C THR A 641 -2.93 -5.61 43.30
N HIS A 642 -3.70 -5.65 44.39
CA HIS A 642 -3.13 -5.76 45.74
C HIS A 642 -2.31 -7.05 45.90
N SER A 643 -2.75 -8.16 45.29
CA SER A 643 -2.02 -9.42 45.30
C SER A 643 -0.71 -9.38 44.50
N ASP A 644 -0.67 -8.64 43.38
CA ASP A 644 0.56 -8.42 42.60
C ASP A 644 1.56 -7.57 43.39
N PHE A 645 1.11 -6.48 44.01
CA PHE A 645 1.99 -5.65 44.84
C PHE A 645 2.44 -6.35 46.12
N TYR A 646 1.60 -7.20 46.71
CA TYR A 646 2.03 -8.12 47.78
C TYR A 646 3.19 -9.01 47.31
N ASP A 647 3.02 -9.71 46.19
CA ASP A 647 4.07 -10.56 45.62
C ASP A 647 5.34 -9.76 45.33
N MET A 648 5.23 -8.55 44.78
CA MET A 648 6.37 -7.68 44.52
C MET A 648 7.11 -7.30 45.81
N CYS A 649 6.40 -6.92 46.88
CA CYS A 649 7.02 -6.63 48.17
C CYS A 649 7.78 -7.85 48.73
N VAL A 650 7.18 -9.04 48.67
CA VAL A 650 7.81 -10.28 49.13
C VAL A 650 9.02 -10.63 48.27
N LEU A 651 8.91 -10.54 46.94
CA LEU A 651 10.00 -10.85 46.03
C LEU A 651 11.20 -9.91 46.22
N ALA A 652 10.94 -8.63 46.48
CA ALA A 652 11.97 -7.61 46.73
C ALA A 652 12.52 -7.63 48.18
N ARG A 653 11.90 -8.39 49.10
CA ARG A 653 12.28 -8.49 50.52
C ARG A 653 12.22 -7.15 51.27
N VAL A 654 11.19 -6.35 51.00
CA VAL A 654 11.02 -4.99 51.55
C VAL A 654 9.94 -4.91 52.62
N GLU A 655 9.49 -6.04 53.17
CA GLU A 655 8.38 -6.11 54.13
C GLU A 655 8.68 -5.32 55.42
N LYS A 656 9.96 -5.24 55.81
CA LYS A 656 10.41 -4.45 56.96
C LYS A 656 10.60 -2.97 56.63
N GLU A 657 10.91 -2.66 55.37
CA GLU A 657 11.18 -1.29 54.90
C GLU A 657 9.87 -0.54 54.63
N TYR A 658 8.87 -1.21 54.05
CA TYR A 658 7.54 -0.65 53.76
C TYR A 658 6.42 -1.48 54.43
N PRO A 659 6.37 -1.53 55.77
CA PRO A 659 5.46 -2.40 56.50
C PRO A 659 3.98 -2.06 56.26
N GLU A 660 3.65 -0.77 56.07
CA GLU A 660 2.27 -0.34 55.86
C GLU A 660 1.73 -0.76 54.50
N MET A 661 2.53 -0.59 53.43
CA MET A 661 2.18 -1.09 52.10
C MET A 661 2.03 -2.62 52.10
N TYR A 662 2.99 -3.32 52.70
CA TYR A 662 2.95 -4.78 52.82
C TYR A 662 1.68 -5.27 53.53
N LYS A 663 1.34 -4.69 54.70
CA LYS A 663 0.14 -5.04 55.47
C LYS A 663 -1.14 -4.71 54.69
N LYS A 664 -1.21 -3.55 54.03
CA LYS A 664 -2.36 -3.14 53.20
C LYS A 664 -2.62 -4.16 52.09
N CYS A 665 -1.60 -4.49 51.31
CA CYS A 665 -1.68 -5.47 50.24
C CYS A 665 -2.04 -6.87 50.76
N LEU A 666 -1.41 -7.33 51.86
CA LEU A 666 -1.71 -8.62 52.47
C LEU A 666 -3.16 -8.72 52.97
N LYS A 667 -3.68 -7.64 53.60
CA LYS A 667 -5.05 -7.60 54.12
C LYS A 667 -6.07 -7.84 53.01
N VAL A 668 -5.96 -7.09 51.91
CA VAL A 668 -6.85 -7.24 50.75
C VAL A 668 -6.64 -8.60 50.08
N THR A 669 -5.38 -9.02 49.90
CA THR A 669 -5.02 -10.32 49.30
C THR A 669 -5.70 -11.50 50.00
N ARG A 670 -5.85 -11.44 51.34
CA ARG A 670 -6.58 -12.47 52.10
C ARG A 670 -8.08 -12.27 52.08
N LYS A 671 -8.55 -11.05 52.36
CA LYS A 671 -9.97 -10.73 52.56
C LYS A 671 -10.80 -11.04 51.30
N ASP A 672 -10.32 -10.58 50.15
CA ASP A 672 -11.11 -10.57 48.92
C ASP A 672 -10.69 -11.68 47.94
N ALA A 673 -9.87 -12.65 48.37
CA ALA A 673 -9.35 -13.72 47.52
C ALA A 673 -10.43 -14.48 46.76
N LEU A 674 -11.50 -14.85 47.47
CA LEU A 674 -12.57 -15.67 46.88
C LEU A 674 -13.40 -14.91 45.84
N SER A 675 -13.25 -13.58 45.69
CA SER A 675 -13.88 -12.80 44.61
C SER A 675 -13.59 -13.38 43.23
N ALA A 676 -12.38 -13.93 43.03
CA ALA A 676 -11.96 -14.56 41.78
C ALA A 676 -12.84 -15.74 41.34
N LEU A 677 -13.51 -16.42 42.29
CA LEU A 677 -14.36 -17.57 41.99
C LEU A 677 -15.66 -17.17 41.31
N TYR A 678 -16.15 -15.95 41.59
CA TYR A 678 -17.45 -15.43 41.19
C TYR A 678 -17.41 -14.56 39.93
N VAL A 679 -16.23 -14.29 39.38
CA VAL A 679 -16.05 -13.49 38.16
C VAL A 679 -15.55 -14.34 36.98
N PRO A 680 -15.77 -13.91 35.73
CA PRO A 680 -15.28 -14.62 34.56
C PRO A 680 -13.77 -14.38 34.36
N THR A 681 -12.93 -15.00 35.19
CA THR A 681 -11.46 -15.00 35.02
C THR A 681 -10.91 -16.41 34.71
N SER A 682 -9.63 -16.49 34.37
CA SER A 682 -8.97 -17.74 33.99
C SER A 682 -8.91 -18.77 35.13
N LYS A 683 -8.90 -20.07 34.80
CA LYS A 683 -8.71 -21.15 35.80
C LYS A 683 -7.42 -20.98 36.61
N GLN A 684 -6.36 -20.46 35.99
CA GLN A 684 -5.09 -20.16 36.66
C GLN A 684 -5.25 -19.07 37.73
N ASN A 685 -6.00 -18.01 37.43
CA ASN A 685 -6.28 -16.95 38.39
C ASN A 685 -7.19 -17.42 39.53
N LYS A 686 -8.17 -18.28 39.24
CA LYS A 686 -9.01 -18.92 40.27
C LYS A 686 -8.19 -19.79 41.21
N LEU A 687 -7.27 -20.60 40.68
CA LEU A 687 -6.36 -21.40 41.48
C LEU A 687 -5.41 -20.53 42.33
N ARG A 688 -4.82 -19.48 41.72
CA ARG A 688 -3.99 -18.51 42.43
C ARG A 688 -4.74 -17.89 43.61
N ALA A 689 -6.00 -17.51 43.42
CA ALA A 689 -6.83 -16.95 44.48
C ALA A 689 -7.02 -17.92 45.66
N VAL A 690 -7.34 -19.19 45.40
CA VAL A 690 -7.47 -20.21 46.46
C VAL A 690 -6.15 -20.42 47.21
N ILE A 691 -5.03 -20.48 46.49
CA ILE A 691 -3.70 -20.61 47.12
C ILE A 691 -3.40 -19.38 47.99
N MET A 692 -3.64 -18.17 47.48
CA MET A 692 -3.37 -16.94 48.24
C MET A 692 -4.33 -16.73 49.41
N TRP A 693 -5.54 -17.29 49.37
CA TRP A 693 -6.47 -17.28 50.49
C TRP A 693 -5.92 -18.08 51.68
N VAL A 694 -5.37 -19.28 51.42
CA VAL A 694 -4.82 -20.17 52.45
C VAL A 694 -3.40 -19.75 52.85
N CYS A 695 -2.54 -19.51 51.87
CA CYS A 695 -1.11 -19.22 52.07
C CYS A 695 -0.58 -18.24 51.00
N PRO A 696 -0.74 -16.91 51.23
CA PRO A 696 -0.31 -15.86 50.28
C PRO A 696 1.15 -16.01 49.78
N VAL A 697 2.07 -16.33 50.68
CA VAL A 697 3.51 -16.40 50.38
C VAL A 697 3.89 -17.57 49.44
N ALA A 698 3.04 -18.60 49.33
CA ALA A 698 3.32 -19.77 48.50
C ALA A 698 3.50 -19.40 47.02
N ILE A 699 2.72 -18.42 46.55
CA ILE A 699 2.82 -17.92 45.18
C ILE A 699 4.15 -17.20 44.95
N SER A 700 4.53 -16.28 45.84
CA SER A 700 5.80 -15.55 45.73
C SER A 700 7.00 -16.52 45.79
N PHE A 701 6.91 -17.57 46.61
CA PHE A 701 7.92 -18.64 46.64
C PHE A 701 8.00 -19.41 45.32
N ALA A 702 6.86 -19.85 44.77
CA ALA A 702 6.80 -20.53 43.47
C ALA A 702 7.38 -19.66 42.34
N MET A 703 7.14 -18.34 42.38
CA MET A 703 7.74 -17.38 41.44
C MET A 703 9.27 -17.30 41.57
N ARG A 704 9.84 -17.34 42.79
CA ARG A 704 11.29 -17.41 42.99
C ARG A 704 11.90 -18.68 42.40
N VAL A 705 11.26 -19.83 42.65
CA VAL A 705 11.71 -21.13 42.09
C VAL A 705 11.66 -21.10 40.56
N ARG A 706 10.61 -20.50 39.98
CA ARG A 706 10.49 -20.32 38.53
C ARG A 706 11.59 -19.41 37.96
N LYS A 707 11.94 -18.30 38.64
CA LYS A 707 13.04 -17.41 38.21
C LYS A 707 14.38 -18.15 38.14
N LEU A 708 14.68 -19.00 39.14
CA LEU A 708 15.89 -19.84 39.16
C LEU A 708 15.92 -20.83 38.00
N LYS A 709 14.79 -21.46 37.67
CA LYS A 709 14.68 -22.46 36.59
C LYS A 709 14.91 -21.88 35.19
N TYR A 710 14.48 -20.63 34.94
CA TYR A 710 14.52 -20.02 33.61
C TYR A 710 15.66 -18.99 33.41
N HIS A 711 16.62 -18.91 34.33
CA HIS A 711 17.79 -18.01 34.23
C HIS A 711 17.44 -16.54 33.95
N VAL A 712 16.26 -16.08 34.42
CA VAL A 712 15.81 -14.70 34.18
C VAL A 712 16.58 -13.78 35.12
N ASN A 713 17.63 -13.14 34.60
CA ASN A 713 18.50 -12.25 35.34
C ASN A 713 17.87 -10.85 35.43
N VAL A 714 17.13 -10.60 36.51
CA VAL A 714 16.63 -9.26 36.85
C VAL A 714 17.21 -8.94 38.21
N SER A 715 18.05 -7.90 38.30
CA SER A 715 18.53 -7.43 39.60
C SER A 715 17.30 -7.06 40.44
N ASN A 716 17.12 -7.72 41.59
CA ASN A 716 16.05 -7.37 42.53
C ASN A 716 16.37 -6.09 43.33
N ARG A 717 17.26 -5.24 42.80
CA ARG A 717 17.58 -3.88 43.25
C ARG A 717 17.85 -3.01 42.02
#